data_AF-A0A371IBI9-F1
#
_entry.id   AF-A0A371IBI9-F1
#
_cell.length_a   1.000
_cell.length_b   1.000
_cell.length_c   1.000
_cell.angle_alpha   90.00
_cell.angle_beta   90.00
_cell.angle_gamma   90.00
#
_symmetry.space_group_name_H-M   'P 1'
#
loop_
_entity.id
_entity.type
_entity.pdbx_description
1 polymer ?
#
loop_
_entity_poly.entity_id
_entity_poly.type
_entity_poly.pdbx_seq_one_letter_code
_entity_poly.pdbx_strand_id
1 'polypeptide(L)'
;TNRATYVILPYKLDAVTIYEKDPEFVVEEHLRLDKSKRNRLHWSFDQFEQWRHPVGMSMVKKPVKYYLVDAFTESVFKGNPAAVCFLEEERDNKWLQAVAAEFNISVTCYLTPITQHGTSHPRFHLRWFTPVTEINLCGHATLAAAHTLFSSGLVDTHVVEFVTLSGVLTAKKIPGPATNNSTSASNLQNDGFYVEVNFPADPVTEFNVDETSQISGALNGTSIIDIKRTQIGDDLLVVVTSGRAVAELQPQLDAIVKCPGRGIIVSGIAPSDSGFDFYSRFFCPKFGVNEDPVCGGAHCALAPYWSKKLGKCDFNAYQASARGGVLNVHLDEQNQRVLLRGKVITVMEGCILVCSGSELDVQVDAFTDSAFKGNPAAVCFLEEERDQEWLQALATEFNLPMICYLTHHNHGTSDNPRFPLRFFTPITELKLCGHGMLAASHTVFSSGLVDADIVEFVTQFGVLTVKKIPAIDNTNSASHLQNGVAQHGFFIELDFPAHPIIDFNFDETLQISEALKGASIIDIKRTQIGDDILVVVSSGENVTQVQPQFDAISKFPGRGVILSGIAPPGSGFDFYSRFFCPKDGNNEDPVCGSAHCALASYWSKKLGKCDFNAYQASARGGILNIHLDEQNQRVLLRGKAVTVMEGCVLV
;
A
#
# COMPACT_ATOMS: atom_id res chain seq x y z
N THR A 1 13.70 -5.26 59.59
CA THR A 1 14.75 -6.20 59.17
C THR A 1 14.31 -7.62 59.51
N ASN A 2 14.36 -8.54 58.53
CA ASN A 2 14.20 -10.00 58.63
C ASN A 2 12.92 -10.67 59.22
N ARG A 3 12.39 -11.59 58.39
CA ARG A 3 11.72 -12.89 58.69
C ARG A 3 10.35 -12.93 59.39
N ALA A 4 9.39 -13.53 58.67
CA ALA A 4 8.52 -14.60 59.18
C ALA A 4 8.24 -15.62 58.03
N THR A 5 7.90 -16.86 58.38
CA THR A 5 7.84 -18.05 57.49
C THR A 5 6.45 -18.73 57.60
N TYR A 6 6.27 -19.83 56.85
CA TYR A 6 5.21 -20.88 56.96
C TYR A 6 3.95 -20.67 56.09
N VAL A 7 3.26 -21.68 55.55
CA VAL A 7 3.51 -23.14 55.41
C VAL A 7 2.69 -23.69 54.22
N ILE A 8 3.13 -24.78 53.57
CA ILE A 8 2.31 -25.56 52.63
C ILE A 8 1.97 -26.92 53.26
N LEU A 9 0.72 -27.37 53.16
CA LEU A 9 0.32 -28.77 53.30
C LEU A 9 -0.78 -29.14 52.27
N PRO A 10 -0.94 -30.44 51.88
CA PRO A 10 -1.51 -30.80 50.57
C PRO A 10 -2.72 -31.76 50.61
N TYR A 11 -3.41 -31.85 49.46
CA TYR A 11 -4.32 -32.92 49.03
C TYR A 11 -4.10 -33.07 47.50
N LYS A 12 -3.84 -34.23 46.85
CA LYS A 12 -4.22 -35.65 47.06
C LYS A 12 -5.72 -35.88 46.85
N LEU A 13 -6.23 -36.89 46.15
CA LEU A 13 -5.63 -37.97 45.34
C LEU A 13 -5.85 -37.60 43.82
N ASP A 14 -5.79 -38.43 42.78
CA ASP A 14 -5.44 -39.87 42.60
C ASP A 14 -4.93 -40.14 41.15
N ALA A 15 -4.65 -41.39 40.79
CA ALA A 15 -4.39 -41.86 39.42
C ALA A 15 -5.05 -43.23 39.15
N VAL A 16 -5.52 -43.47 37.91
CA VAL A 16 -5.88 -44.83 37.45
C VAL A 16 -5.28 -45.11 36.06
N THR A 17 -4.70 -46.30 35.97
CA THR A 17 -3.79 -46.82 34.94
C THR A 17 -4.41 -47.01 33.54
N ILE A 18 -3.65 -46.66 32.50
CA ILE A 18 -3.89 -47.07 31.11
C ILE A 18 -3.19 -48.43 30.86
N TYR A 19 -3.86 -49.37 30.21
CA TYR A 19 -3.22 -50.56 29.65
C TYR A 19 -2.62 -50.22 28.29
N GLU A 20 -1.30 -50.29 28.18
CA GLU A 20 -0.56 -50.10 26.94
C GLU A 20 -0.35 -51.45 26.23
N LYS A 21 -0.56 -51.50 24.91
CA LYS A 21 0.01 -52.58 24.10
C LYS A 21 0.30 -52.19 22.65
N ASP A 22 1.60 -52.20 22.39
CA ASP A 22 2.35 -52.17 21.12
C ASP A 22 2.44 -50.84 20.34
N PRO A 23 3.62 -50.57 19.71
CA PRO A 23 4.13 -49.19 19.63
C PRO A 23 4.67 -48.78 18.25
N GLU A 24 4.35 -47.58 17.75
CA GLU A 24 5.21 -46.91 16.76
C GLU A 24 5.01 -45.39 16.78
N PHE A 25 6.07 -44.67 17.17
CA PHE A 25 6.30 -43.22 17.07
C PHE A 25 5.13 -42.26 17.38
N VAL A 26 4.98 -41.94 18.67
CA VAL A 26 4.49 -40.62 19.11
C VAL A 26 5.64 -39.91 19.81
N VAL A 27 6.09 -38.77 19.27
CA VAL A 27 6.95 -37.82 19.98
C VAL A 27 6.05 -36.75 20.59
N GLU A 28 5.56 -37.00 21.80
CA GLU A 28 5.01 -35.94 22.65
C GLU A 28 6.18 -35.18 23.29
N GLU A 29 6.46 -33.96 22.82
CA GLU A 29 7.28 -33.02 23.58
C GLU A 29 6.37 -32.00 24.30
N HIS A 30 6.08 -32.29 25.56
CA HIS A 30 5.26 -31.46 26.44
C HIS A 30 5.95 -30.12 26.78
N LEU A 31 5.70 -29.07 26.00
CA LEU A 31 6.05 -27.70 26.40
C LEU A 31 5.10 -27.18 27.48
N ARG A 32 5.46 -27.43 28.75
CA ARG A 32 4.88 -26.72 29.90
C ARG A 32 5.18 -25.22 29.77
N LEU A 33 4.15 -24.42 29.52
CA LEU A 33 4.22 -22.96 29.56
C LEU A 33 4.62 -22.45 30.96
N ASP A 34 5.90 -22.09 31.10
CA ASP A 34 6.45 -21.40 32.26
C ASP A 34 5.93 -19.96 32.30
N LYS A 35 4.87 -19.74 33.09
CA LYS A 35 4.23 -18.42 33.27
C LYS A 35 5.10 -17.35 33.93
N SER A 36 6.38 -17.64 34.23
CA SER A 36 7.32 -16.67 34.83
C SER A 36 8.22 -15.92 33.82
N LYS A 37 8.18 -16.25 32.51
CA LYS A 37 9.05 -15.65 31.48
C LYS A 37 8.30 -14.83 30.43
N ARG A 38 7.73 -13.69 30.82
CA ARG A 38 7.40 -12.61 29.88
C ARG A 38 8.67 -11.82 29.50
N ASN A 39 9.52 -12.42 28.66
CA ASN A 39 10.54 -11.70 27.91
C ASN A 39 10.13 -11.71 26.43
N ARG A 40 10.27 -10.56 25.77
CA ARG A 40 9.85 -10.29 24.38
C ARG A 40 10.11 -11.46 23.43
N LEU A 41 9.04 -12.05 22.91
CA LEU A 41 9.10 -12.97 21.77
C LEU A 41 9.25 -12.14 20.49
N HIS A 42 10.50 -11.94 20.04
CA HIS A 42 10.73 -11.71 18.62
C HIS A 42 10.55 -13.05 17.92
N TRP A 43 9.49 -13.17 17.13
CA TRP A 43 9.31 -14.28 16.21
C TRP A 43 10.27 -14.08 15.03
N SER A 44 11.07 -15.08 14.70
CA SER A 44 11.84 -15.07 13.45
C SER A 44 11.04 -15.78 12.36
N PHE A 45 11.15 -15.31 11.11
CA PHE A 45 10.39 -15.86 9.98
C PHE A 45 10.59 -17.38 9.77
N ASP A 46 11.75 -17.93 10.13
CA ASP A 46 12.02 -19.37 10.07
C ASP A 46 11.12 -20.22 11.00
N GLN A 47 10.57 -19.61 12.06
CA GLN A 47 9.59 -20.23 12.96
C GLN A 47 8.17 -20.19 12.36
N PHE A 48 7.88 -19.21 11.49
CA PHE A 48 6.59 -19.07 10.81
C PHE A 48 6.37 -20.17 9.76
N GLU A 49 7.39 -20.52 8.96
CA GLU A 49 7.29 -21.64 8.02
C GLU A 49 7.08 -23.00 8.71
N GLN A 50 7.73 -23.22 9.87
CA GLN A 50 7.62 -24.49 10.61
C GLN A 50 6.24 -24.70 11.25
N TRP A 51 5.42 -23.66 11.38
CA TRP A 51 4.11 -23.74 12.04
C TRP A 51 2.94 -24.06 11.09
N ARG A 52 3.14 -23.98 9.77
CA ARG A 52 2.09 -24.35 8.79
C ARG A 52 1.92 -25.87 8.72
N HIS A 53 0.95 -26.39 9.46
CA HIS A 53 0.45 -27.76 9.27
C HIS A 53 -0.08 -27.95 7.82
N PRO A 54 0.37 -28.97 7.08
CA PRO A 54 -0.01 -29.17 5.68
C PRO A 54 -1.44 -29.74 5.55
N VAL A 55 -2.44 -28.87 5.50
CA VAL A 55 -3.82 -29.24 5.19
C VAL A 55 -4.01 -29.39 3.68
N GLY A 56 -3.91 -30.63 3.19
CA GLY A 56 -4.42 -31.05 1.87
C GLY A 56 -3.65 -30.54 0.64
N MET A 57 -2.96 -31.44 -0.06
CA MET A 57 -2.26 -31.13 -1.32
C MET A 57 -3.23 -30.73 -2.44
N SER A 58 -3.38 -29.42 -2.65
CA SER A 58 -3.79 -28.79 -3.90
C SER A 58 -2.66 -27.87 -4.38
N MET A 59 -2.66 -27.45 -5.65
CA MET A 59 -1.64 -26.54 -6.21
C MET A 59 -1.80 -25.10 -5.72
N VAL A 60 -1.61 -24.89 -4.41
CA VAL A 60 -1.41 -23.56 -3.83
C VAL A 60 -0.05 -23.06 -4.32
N LYS A 61 -0.04 -21.98 -5.11
CA LYS A 61 1.21 -21.31 -5.50
C LYS A 61 1.94 -20.89 -4.23
N LYS A 62 3.23 -21.21 -4.13
CA LYS A 62 4.07 -20.80 -3.00
C LYS A 62 3.92 -19.30 -2.71
N PRO A 63 3.84 -18.90 -1.43
CA PRO A 63 3.90 -17.49 -1.05
C PRO A 63 5.18 -16.82 -1.58
N VAL A 64 5.12 -15.52 -1.85
CA VAL A 64 6.27 -14.72 -2.26
C VAL A 64 6.73 -13.88 -1.09
N LYS A 65 7.91 -14.16 -0.53
CA LYS A 65 8.45 -13.39 0.59
C LYS A 65 8.74 -11.95 0.14
N TYR A 66 8.32 -10.98 0.93
CA TYR A 66 8.59 -9.57 0.69
C TYR A 66 9.17 -8.87 1.93
N TYR A 67 9.83 -7.75 1.68
CA TYR A 67 10.28 -6.80 2.68
C TYR A 67 9.87 -5.40 2.24
N LEU A 68 9.28 -4.58 3.12
CA LEU A 68 9.13 -3.14 2.88
C LEU A 68 10.34 -2.44 3.50
N VAL A 69 11.04 -1.65 2.69
CA VAL A 69 12.37 -1.15 3.02
C VAL A 69 12.49 0.33 2.67
N ASP A 70 12.85 1.13 3.66
CA ASP A 70 13.05 2.57 3.56
C ASP A 70 14.51 2.89 3.19
N ALA A 71 14.70 3.40 1.98
CA ALA A 71 16.01 3.73 1.42
C ALA A 71 16.38 5.22 1.62
N PHE A 72 17.68 5.49 1.81
CA PHE A 72 18.25 6.83 2.05
C PHE A 72 17.85 7.48 3.38
N THR A 73 17.69 6.66 4.42
CA THR A 73 17.33 7.09 5.79
C THR A 73 17.92 6.18 6.87
N GLU A 74 18.02 6.70 8.09
CA GLU A 74 18.31 5.94 9.33
C GLU A 74 17.07 5.81 10.24
N SER A 75 15.95 6.42 9.86
CA SER A 75 14.68 6.43 10.60
C SER A 75 13.57 5.85 9.72
N VAL A 76 12.69 5.07 10.32
CA VAL A 76 11.48 4.54 9.67
C VAL A 76 10.52 5.69 9.29
N PHE A 77 9.68 5.48 8.28
CA PHE A 77 8.72 6.45 7.76
C PHE A 77 9.37 7.72 7.17
N LYS A 78 10.62 7.59 6.72
CA LYS A 78 11.46 8.62 6.09
C LYS A 78 12.19 8.01 4.90
N GLY A 79 12.90 8.78 4.08
CA GLY A 79 13.51 8.23 2.87
C GLY A 79 12.47 7.81 1.83
N ASN A 80 12.80 6.84 0.98
CA ASN A 80 11.93 6.34 -0.08
C ASN A 80 11.65 4.83 0.08
N PRO A 81 10.38 4.44 0.30
CA PRO A 81 10.02 3.04 0.50
C PRO A 81 10.04 2.25 -0.80
N ALA A 82 10.53 1.02 -0.72
CA ALA A 82 10.42 0.01 -1.78
C ALA A 82 10.08 -1.36 -1.21
N ALA A 83 9.20 -2.09 -1.89
CA ALA A 83 8.89 -3.48 -1.60
C ALA A 83 9.85 -4.38 -2.37
N VAL A 84 10.61 -5.22 -1.66
CA VAL A 84 11.59 -6.16 -2.21
C VAL A 84 11.01 -7.56 -2.15
N CYS A 85 10.59 -8.09 -3.31
CA CYS A 85 9.94 -9.40 -3.43
C CYS A 85 10.91 -10.47 -3.93
N PHE A 86 10.97 -11.62 -3.26
CA PHE A 86 11.81 -12.76 -3.63
C PHE A 86 11.02 -13.80 -4.44
N LEU A 87 11.41 -13.98 -5.69
CA LEU A 87 10.79 -14.92 -6.61
C LEU A 87 11.65 -16.17 -6.79
N GLU A 88 11.14 -17.32 -6.33
CA GLU A 88 11.72 -18.64 -6.65
C GLU A 88 11.50 -19.03 -8.13
N GLU A 89 10.42 -18.55 -8.72
CA GLU A 89 9.96 -18.87 -10.07
C GLU A 89 9.65 -17.58 -10.83
N GLU A 90 9.82 -17.56 -12.15
CA GLU A 90 9.37 -16.44 -12.96
C GLU A 90 7.86 -16.22 -12.84
N ARG A 91 7.45 -14.96 -12.70
CA ARG A 91 6.06 -14.50 -12.73
C ARG A 91 5.85 -13.64 -13.96
N ASP A 92 4.67 -13.73 -14.57
CA ASP A 92 4.36 -12.95 -15.76
C ASP A 92 4.21 -11.44 -15.46
N ASN A 93 4.38 -10.61 -16.49
CA ASN A 93 4.33 -9.15 -16.34
C ASN A 93 3.00 -8.61 -15.81
N LYS A 94 1.86 -9.32 -16.01
CA LYS A 94 0.57 -8.88 -15.46
C LYS A 94 0.52 -9.09 -13.96
N TRP A 95 1.04 -10.22 -13.48
CA TRP A 95 1.14 -10.48 -12.04
C TRP A 95 2.12 -9.50 -11.35
N LEU A 96 3.29 -9.26 -11.95
CA LEU A 96 4.27 -8.29 -11.43
C LEU A 96 3.72 -6.86 -11.40
N GLN A 97 2.94 -6.46 -12.41
CA GLN A 97 2.29 -5.16 -12.41
C GLN A 97 1.13 -5.08 -11.40
N ALA A 98 0.35 -6.15 -11.24
CA ALA A 98 -0.74 -6.21 -10.28
C ALA A 98 -0.22 -6.12 -8.84
N VAL A 99 0.84 -6.85 -8.49
CA VAL A 99 1.47 -6.76 -7.15
C VAL A 99 2.08 -5.39 -6.89
N ALA A 100 2.70 -4.75 -7.90
CA ALA A 100 3.22 -3.39 -7.74
C ALA A 100 2.10 -2.35 -7.53
N ALA A 101 0.96 -2.52 -8.21
CA ALA A 101 -0.24 -1.74 -7.98
C ALA A 101 -0.91 -2.04 -6.61
N GLU A 102 -0.71 -3.25 -6.08
CA GLU A 102 -1.26 -3.70 -4.81
C GLU A 102 -0.51 -3.11 -3.61
N PHE A 103 0.82 -3.04 -3.67
CA PHE A 103 1.61 -2.29 -2.69
C PHE A 103 1.38 -0.78 -2.78
N ASN A 104 1.10 -0.25 -3.98
CA ASN A 104 0.81 1.17 -4.23
C ASN A 104 1.87 2.19 -3.74
N ILE A 105 3.13 1.77 -3.59
CA ILE A 105 4.29 2.60 -3.21
C ILE A 105 5.11 3.02 -4.44
N SER A 106 6.16 3.83 -4.24
CA SER A 106 7.05 4.35 -5.30
C SER A 106 7.48 3.27 -6.31
N VAL A 107 8.07 2.17 -5.82
CA VAL A 107 8.54 1.03 -6.62
C VAL A 107 8.42 -0.27 -5.83
N THR A 108 7.89 -1.31 -6.46
CA THR A 108 8.12 -2.71 -6.08
C THR A 108 9.23 -3.28 -6.95
N CYS A 109 10.20 -3.97 -6.35
CA CYS A 109 11.27 -4.65 -7.07
C CYS A 109 11.26 -6.16 -6.81
N TYR A 110 11.69 -6.89 -7.83
CA TYR A 110 11.61 -8.36 -7.85
C TYR A 110 13.00 -8.94 -8.04
N LEU A 111 13.39 -9.82 -7.12
CA LEU A 111 14.67 -10.54 -7.12
C LEU A 111 14.45 -12.00 -7.49
N THR A 112 15.18 -12.48 -8.50
CA THR A 112 15.26 -13.92 -8.84
C THR A 112 16.73 -14.34 -8.82
N PRO A 113 17.14 -15.35 -8.03
CA PRO A 113 18.53 -15.77 -7.95
C PRO A 113 19.03 -16.40 -9.26
N ILE A 114 20.27 -16.09 -9.64
CA ILE A 114 20.92 -16.66 -10.83
C ILE A 114 21.94 -17.70 -10.37
N THR A 115 21.65 -18.98 -10.65
CA THR A 115 22.46 -20.13 -10.21
C THR A 115 23.68 -20.45 -11.10
N GLN A 116 24.09 -19.53 -11.96
CA GLN A 116 25.22 -19.75 -12.89
C GLN A 116 26.56 -19.78 -12.14
N HIS A 117 27.27 -20.90 -12.25
CA HIS A 117 28.63 -21.04 -11.72
C HIS A 117 29.65 -20.28 -12.59
N GLY A 118 30.59 -19.57 -11.95
CA GLY A 118 31.75 -18.94 -12.62
C GLY A 118 31.94 -17.45 -12.36
N THR A 119 31.05 -16.79 -11.62
CA THR A 119 31.22 -15.39 -11.20
C THR A 119 31.70 -15.27 -9.75
N SER A 120 32.48 -14.24 -9.46
CA SER A 120 33.08 -14.01 -8.13
C SER A 120 32.10 -13.56 -7.05
N HIS A 121 30.87 -13.18 -7.44
CA HIS A 121 29.84 -12.61 -6.57
C HIS A 121 28.47 -13.26 -6.86
N PRO A 122 27.57 -13.32 -5.86
CA PRO A 122 26.17 -13.69 -6.05
C PRO A 122 25.48 -12.76 -7.05
N ARG A 123 24.61 -13.32 -7.89
CA ARG A 123 23.91 -12.57 -8.94
C ARG A 123 22.41 -12.81 -8.87
N PHE A 124 21.65 -11.76 -9.12
CA PHE A 124 20.19 -11.80 -9.16
C PHE A 124 19.68 -11.09 -10.41
N HIS A 125 18.62 -11.58 -11.02
CA HIS A 125 17.79 -10.73 -11.87
C HIS A 125 17.07 -9.72 -10.97
N LEU A 126 17.09 -8.45 -11.36
CA LEU A 126 16.37 -7.38 -10.66
C LEU A 126 15.52 -6.59 -11.66
N ARG A 127 14.22 -6.51 -11.36
CA ARG A 127 13.22 -5.77 -12.13
C ARG A 127 12.50 -4.79 -11.21
N TRP A 128 12.01 -3.68 -11.75
CA TRP A 128 11.37 -2.61 -10.98
C TRP A 128 10.07 -2.18 -11.62
N PHE A 129 9.00 -2.12 -10.84
CA PHE A 129 7.67 -1.73 -11.27
C PHE A 129 7.16 -0.59 -10.39
N THR A 130 6.71 0.51 -10.99
CA THR A 130 5.82 1.45 -10.32
C THR A 130 4.40 0.85 -10.30
N PRO A 131 3.42 1.46 -9.62
CA PRO A 131 2.03 1.00 -9.63
C PRO A 131 1.39 0.90 -11.04
N VAL A 132 1.98 1.52 -12.07
CA VAL A 132 1.43 1.55 -13.44
C VAL A 132 2.33 1.01 -14.56
N THR A 133 3.65 0.88 -14.35
CA THR A 133 4.57 0.35 -15.40
C THR A 133 5.87 -0.22 -14.83
N GLU A 134 6.47 -1.17 -15.55
CA GLU A 134 7.89 -1.51 -15.41
C GLU A 134 8.79 -0.31 -15.80
N ILE A 135 9.92 -0.14 -15.11
CA ILE A 135 10.93 0.90 -15.39
C ILE A 135 12.33 0.31 -15.49
N ASN A 136 13.16 0.87 -16.37
CA ASN A 136 14.47 0.29 -16.71
C ASN A 136 15.54 0.44 -15.63
N LEU A 137 15.36 1.35 -14.66
CA LEU A 137 16.36 1.67 -13.63
C LEU A 137 15.70 2.31 -12.41
N CYS A 138 16.05 1.88 -11.19
CA CYS A 138 15.63 2.55 -9.96
C CYS A 138 16.75 2.60 -8.91
N GLY A 139 17.10 3.80 -8.44
CA GLY A 139 18.13 4.00 -7.43
C GLY A 139 17.76 3.43 -6.05
N HIS A 140 16.66 3.92 -5.47
CA HIS A 140 16.25 3.57 -4.11
C HIS A 140 15.90 2.08 -3.98
N ALA A 141 15.18 1.51 -4.95
CA ALA A 141 14.79 0.10 -4.91
C ALA A 141 15.96 -0.88 -5.17
N THR A 142 17.04 -0.44 -5.83
CA THR A 142 18.29 -1.23 -5.91
C THR A 142 19.05 -1.19 -4.58
N LEU A 143 19.07 -0.02 -3.93
CA LEU A 143 19.65 0.16 -2.60
C LEU A 143 18.92 -0.70 -1.55
N ALA A 144 17.58 -0.73 -1.60
CA ALA A 144 16.71 -1.57 -0.80
C ALA A 144 16.94 -3.07 -1.06
N ALA A 145 16.96 -3.50 -2.33
CA ALA A 145 17.22 -4.90 -2.70
C ALA A 145 18.59 -5.38 -2.18
N ALA A 146 19.63 -4.56 -2.31
CA ALA A 146 20.95 -4.85 -1.79
C ALA A 146 20.98 -4.89 -0.25
N HIS A 147 20.37 -3.93 0.43
CA HIS A 147 20.22 -3.98 1.90
C HIS A 147 19.58 -5.28 2.35
N THR A 148 18.45 -5.66 1.74
CA THR A 148 17.69 -6.86 2.08
C THR A 148 18.52 -8.12 1.92
N LEU A 149 19.29 -8.26 0.83
CA LEU A 149 20.23 -9.38 0.67
C LEU A 149 21.32 -9.37 1.76
N PHE A 150 21.90 -8.20 2.07
CA PHE A 150 22.96 -8.02 3.06
C PHE A 150 22.52 -8.09 4.53
N SER A 151 21.21 -8.00 4.82
CA SER A 151 20.63 -8.03 6.17
C SER A 151 19.91 -9.35 6.48
N SER A 152 19.26 -9.97 5.49
CA SER A 152 18.55 -11.26 5.65
C SER A 152 19.47 -12.48 5.78
N GLY A 153 20.78 -12.34 5.54
CA GLY A 153 21.72 -13.46 5.52
C GLY A 153 21.66 -14.32 4.24
N LEU A 154 20.86 -13.94 3.25
CA LEU A 154 20.76 -14.64 1.96
C LEU A 154 22.06 -14.58 1.12
N VAL A 155 22.99 -13.68 1.45
CA VAL A 155 24.35 -13.66 0.88
C VAL A 155 25.42 -13.49 1.97
N ASP A 156 26.44 -14.35 1.95
CA ASP A 156 27.63 -14.24 2.80
C ASP A 156 28.76 -13.47 2.09
N THR A 157 28.43 -12.27 1.57
CA THR A 157 29.37 -11.42 0.83
C THR A 157 29.07 -9.94 1.04
N HIS A 158 30.07 -9.09 0.77
CA HIS A 158 29.91 -7.63 0.77
C HIS A 158 29.59 -7.04 -0.60
N VAL A 159 29.41 -7.86 -1.65
CA VAL A 159 29.19 -7.41 -3.03
C VAL A 159 28.17 -8.31 -3.72
N VAL A 160 27.14 -7.72 -4.32
CA VAL A 160 26.15 -8.42 -5.15
C VAL A 160 26.04 -7.77 -6.52
N GLU A 161 25.75 -8.58 -7.54
CA GLU A 161 25.46 -8.12 -8.89
C GLU A 161 23.97 -8.27 -9.23
N PHE A 162 23.41 -7.25 -9.88
CA PHE A 162 22.06 -7.28 -10.41
C PHE A 162 22.10 -7.27 -11.94
N VAL A 163 21.45 -8.25 -12.57
CA VAL A 163 21.25 -8.33 -14.02
C VAL A 163 19.91 -7.69 -14.35
N THR A 164 19.95 -6.56 -15.06
CA THR A 164 18.80 -5.65 -15.23
C THR A 164 18.63 -5.24 -16.70
N LEU A 165 17.52 -4.61 -17.05
CA LEU A 165 17.31 -4.07 -18.40
C LEU A 165 18.33 -2.97 -18.79
N SER A 166 18.91 -2.28 -17.80
CA SER A 166 19.98 -1.31 -17.98
C SER A 166 21.40 -1.91 -17.90
N GLY A 167 21.51 -3.24 -18.01
CA GLY A 167 22.77 -3.97 -17.88
C GLY A 167 23.06 -4.43 -16.44
N VAL A 168 24.32 -4.71 -16.15
CA VAL A 168 24.76 -5.19 -14.83
C VAL A 168 25.02 -4.01 -13.90
N LEU A 169 24.40 -4.03 -12.73
CA LEU A 169 24.66 -3.12 -11.62
C LEU A 169 25.40 -3.86 -10.50
N THR A 170 26.21 -3.14 -9.74
CA THR A 170 26.90 -3.68 -8.56
C THR A 170 26.50 -2.89 -7.33
N ALA A 171 26.17 -3.60 -6.25
CA ALA A 171 25.95 -3.01 -4.93
C ALA A 171 26.97 -3.57 -3.93
N LYS A 172 27.41 -2.72 -2.98
CA LYS A 172 28.36 -3.09 -1.94
C LYS A 172 27.87 -2.72 -0.55
N LYS A 173 28.14 -3.59 0.42
CA LYS A 173 28.06 -3.32 1.85
C LYS A 173 29.34 -2.61 2.28
N ILE A 174 29.25 -1.32 2.65
CA ILE A 174 30.41 -0.53 3.08
C ILE A 174 30.25 -0.06 4.53
N PRO A 175 31.35 0.15 5.27
CA PRO A 175 31.30 0.84 6.57
C PRO A 175 30.70 2.24 6.42
N GLY A 176 30.06 2.74 7.48
CA GLY A 176 29.66 4.14 7.52
C GLY A 176 30.86 5.09 7.51
N PRO A 177 30.68 6.36 7.07
CA PRO A 177 31.72 7.36 7.19
C PRO A 177 32.08 7.55 8.67
N ALA A 178 33.38 7.64 8.97
CA ALA A 178 33.86 7.74 10.35
C ALA A 178 33.38 9.05 11.00
N THR A 179 32.43 8.93 11.93
CA THR A 179 31.92 10.06 12.70
C THR A 179 32.78 10.30 13.95
N ASN A 180 33.39 11.48 14.06
CA ASN A 180 34.31 11.81 15.15
C ASN A 180 33.63 12.00 16.54
N ASN A 181 32.34 11.68 16.69
CA ASN A 181 31.51 12.06 17.85
C ASN A 181 30.65 10.90 18.44
N SER A 182 31.15 9.66 18.45
CA SER A 182 30.51 8.58 19.23
C SER A 182 30.88 8.67 20.72
N THR A 183 30.12 9.45 21.49
CA THR A 183 30.04 9.30 22.94
C THR A 183 28.74 8.61 23.35
N SER A 184 28.85 7.66 24.29
CA SER A 184 27.78 6.91 24.97
C SER A 184 27.33 5.61 24.29
N ALA A 185 27.87 4.50 24.79
CA ALA A 185 27.45 3.15 24.46
C ALA A 185 26.27 2.71 25.34
N SER A 186 25.08 2.59 24.77
CA SER A 186 24.01 1.70 25.26
C SER A 186 22.87 1.60 24.25
N ASN A 187 22.98 0.65 23.31
CA ASN A 187 21.89 -0.15 22.74
C ASN A 187 22.51 -1.15 21.75
N LEU A 188 22.28 -2.45 21.97
CA LEU A 188 22.76 -3.52 21.09
C LEU A 188 21.91 -3.55 19.81
N GLN A 189 22.51 -3.98 18.69
CA GLN A 189 21.92 -4.10 17.33
C GLN A 189 21.83 -2.80 16.48
N ASN A 190 22.92 -2.01 16.35
CA ASN A 190 22.96 -0.99 15.29
C ASN A 190 24.36 -0.71 14.69
N ASP A 191 25.07 -1.77 14.28
CA ASP A 191 26.20 -1.64 13.32
C ASP A 191 25.65 -1.37 11.91
N GLY A 192 25.02 -0.20 11.76
CA GLY A 192 24.37 0.19 10.51
C GLY A 192 25.39 0.42 9.41
N PHE A 193 25.48 -0.51 8.47
CA PHE A 193 26.25 -0.37 7.24
C PHE A 193 25.60 0.64 6.29
N TYR A 194 26.38 1.17 5.35
CA TYR A 194 25.86 1.88 4.19
C TYR A 194 25.82 0.93 3.00
N VAL A 195 24.85 1.11 2.12
CA VAL A 195 24.85 0.47 0.80
C VAL A 195 25.42 1.46 -0.21
N GLU A 196 26.43 1.05 -0.97
CA GLU A 196 26.91 1.76 -2.17
C GLU A 196 26.32 1.07 -3.41
N VAL A 197 25.68 1.81 -4.30
CA VAL A 197 25.20 1.34 -5.60
C VAL A 197 25.84 2.15 -6.73
N ASN A 198 26.31 1.45 -7.75
CA ASN A 198 27.06 2.04 -8.86
C ASN A 198 26.17 2.20 -10.11
N PHE A 199 25.85 3.44 -10.48
CA PHE A 199 25.03 3.80 -11.65
C PHE A 199 25.84 4.54 -12.73
N PRO A 200 25.40 4.53 -14.01
CA PRO A 200 25.95 5.45 -15.00
C PRO A 200 25.62 6.90 -14.62
N ALA A 201 26.55 7.83 -14.90
CA ALA A 201 26.21 9.25 -14.89
C ALA A 201 25.19 9.55 -16.00
N ASP A 202 24.26 10.48 -15.76
CA ASP A 202 23.29 10.97 -16.75
C ASP A 202 23.72 12.38 -17.19
N PRO A 203 24.32 12.55 -18.38
CA PRO A 203 24.73 13.87 -18.85
C PRO A 203 23.52 14.77 -19.09
N VAL A 204 23.70 16.06 -18.86
CA VAL A 204 22.65 17.05 -19.08
C VAL A 204 22.98 17.97 -20.26
N THR A 205 21.97 18.28 -21.08
CA THR A 205 22.06 19.17 -22.24
C THR A 205 21.33 20.48 -21.99
N GLU A 206 21.68 21.51 -22.78
CA GLU A 206 20.89 22.74 -22.87
C GLU A 206 19.42 22.45 -23.23
N PHE A 207 18.52 23.31 -22.73
CA PHE A 207 17.07 23.22 -22.93
C PHE A 207 16.57 24.43 -23.72
N ASN A 208 15.47 24.30 -24.48
CA ASN A 208 14.95 25.40 -25.28
C ASN A 208 14.25 26.46 -24.41
N VAL A 209 14.62 27.72 -24.57
CA VAL A 209 14.15 28.83 -23.72
C VAL A 209 12.65 29.10 -23.89
N ASP A 210 12.06 28.80 -25.05
CA ASP A 210 10.65 29.10 -25.37
C ASP A 210 9.63 28.50 -24.38
N GLU A 211 9.97 27.37 -23.74
CA GLU A 211 9.09 26.65 -22.81
C GLU A 211 9.29 27.06 -21.33
N THR A 212 10.23 27.96 -21.04
CA THR A 212 10.60 28.39 -19.68
C THR A 212 9.39 28.93 -18.89
N SER A 213 8.52 29.71 -19.53
CA SER A 213 7.34 30.29 -18.89
C SER A 213 6.32 29.23 -18.45
N GLN A 214 6.17 28.14 -19.22
CA GLN A 214 5.31 27.03 -18.85
C GLN A 214 5.87 26.28 -17.64
N ILE A 215 7.18 26.03 -17.61
CA ILE A 215 7.86 25.35 -16.51
C ILE A 215 7.79 26.20 -15.23
N SER A 216 8.06 27.50 -15.30
CA SER A 216 7.92 28.41 -14.15
C SER A 216 6.48 28.46 -13.64
N GLY A 217 5.47 28.48 -14.52
CA GLY A 217 4.06 28.37 -14.13
C GLY A 217 3.72 27.05 -13.42
N ALA A 218 4.24 25.92 -13.91
CA ALA A 218 4.09 24.62 -13.25
C ALA A 218 4.78 24.55 -11.88
N LEU A 219 5.86 25.31 -11.69
CA LEU A 219 6.56 25.50 -10.42
C LEU A 219 6.06 26.75 -9.64
N ASN A 220 4.81 27.16 -9.87
CA ASN A 220 4.10 28.23 -9.17
C ASN A 220 4.86 29.58 -9.13
N GLY A 221 5.45 29.97 -10.25
CA GLY A 221 6.18 31.23 -10.42
C GLY A 221 7.57 31.27 -9.77
N THR A 222 8.11 30.11 -9.37
CA THR A 222 9.45 30.04 -8.76
C THR A 222 10.53 30.61 -9.69
N SER A 223 11.46 31.39 -9.13
CA SER A 223 12.60 31.97 -9.84
C SER A 223 13.61 30.90 -10.25
N ILE A 224 13.70 30.65 -11.56
CA ILE A 224 14.61 29.69 -12.19
C ILE A 224 15.94 30.38 -12.55
N ILE A 225 17.05 29.71 -12.27
CA ILE A 225 18.43 30.11 -12.61
C ILE A 225 18.93 29.39 -13.88
N ASP A 226 18.65 28.10 -14.01
CA ASP A 226 19.15 27.26 -15.11
C ASP A 226 18.10 26.17 -15.42
N ILE A 227 17.96 25.78 -16.69
CA ILE A 227 17.17 24.61 -17.10
C ILE A 227 18.03 23.76 -18.02
N LYS A 228 18.11 22.47 -17.72
CA LYS A 228 18.73 21.44 -18.55
C LYS A 228 17.75 20.29 -18.78
N ARG A 229 18.07 19.43 -19.73
CA ARG A 229 17.39 18.15 -19.97
C ARG A 229 18.37 17.01 -19.74
N THR A 230 17.96 15.95 -19.06
CA THR A 230 18.82 14.76 -18.87
C THR A 230 18.77 13.87 -20.12
N GLN A 231 19.85 13.17 -20.44
CA GLN A 231 19.96 12.36 -21.66
C GLN A 231 19.39 10.94 -21.50
N ILE A 232 19.49 10.37 -20.30
CA ILE A 232 19.06 8.99 -20.02
C ILE A 232 17.64 8.98 -19.42
N GLY A 233 17.39 9.82 -18.41
CA GLY A 233 16.08 9.91 -17.74
C GLY A 233 14.99 10.66 -18.52
N ASP A 234 15.37 11.45 -19.53
CA ASP A 234 14.52 12.43 -20.22
C ASP A 234 13.80 13.42 -19.26
N ASP A 235 14.43 13.73 -18.12
CA ASP A 235 13.87 14.64 -17.11
C ASP A 235 14.28 16.09 -17.37
N LEU A 236 13.47 17.05 -16.91
CA LEU A 236 13.89 18.44 -16.79
C LEU A 236 14.65 18.63 -15.49
N LEU A 237 15.88 19.16 -15.55
CA LEU A 237 16.64 19.61 -14.39
C LEU A 237 16.51 21.13 -14.30
N VAL A 238 15.74 21.59 -13.33
CA VAL A 238 15.46 23.00 -13.06
C VAL A 238 16.23 23.45 -11.82
N VAL A 239 17.10 24.43 -11.96
CA VAL A 239 17.84 25.00 -10.83
C VAL A 239 17.19 26.28 -10.37
N VAL A 240 16.96 26.40 -9.06
CA VAL A 240 16.30 27.53 -8.40
C VAL A 240 17.27 28.25 -7.46
N THR A 241 16.84 29.39 -6.91
CA THR A 241 17.71 30.34 -6.19
C THR A 241 18.39 29.80 -4.93
N SER A 242 17.81 28.80 -4.27
CA SER A 242 18.38 28.17 -3.07
C SER A 242 17.69 26.84 -2.76
N GLY A 243 18.33 26.01 -1.93
CA GLY A 243 17.72 24.80 -1.37
C GLY A 243 16.51 25.09 -0.49
N ARG A 244 16.43 26.29 0.12
CA ARG A 244 15.20 26.74 0.81
C ARG A 244 14.03 26.86 -0.17
N ALA A 245 14.26 27.47 -1.34
CA ALA A 245 13.25 27.55 -2.40
C ALA A 245 12.86 26.16 -2.95
N VAL A 246 13.75 25.16 -2.91
CA VAL A 246 13.41 23.76 -3.22
C VAL A 246 12.47 23.18 -2.16
N ALA A 247 12.81 23.33 -0.88
CA ALA A 247 12.03 22.77 0.23
C ALA A 247 10.63 23.41 0.36
N GLU A 248 10.53 24.73 0.16
CA GLU A 248 9.27 25.48 0.30
C GLU A 248 8.35 25.40 -0.94
N LEU A 249 8.83 24.84 -2.06
CA LEU A 249 8.12 24.76 -3.34
C LEU A 249 6.73 24.09 -3.23
N GLN A 250 5.72 24.70 -3.85
CA GLN A 250 4.37 24.16 -3.98
C GLN A 250 4.01 24.04 -5.48
N PRO A 251 4.31 22.90 -6.14
CA PRO A 251 4.14 22.74 -7.58
C PRO A 251 2.67 22.53 -7.97
N GLN A 252 2.34 22.85 -9.22
CA GLN A 252 1.04 22.57 -9.83
C GLN A 252 1.14 21.25 -10.62
N LEU A 253 0.80 20.12 -9.99
CA LEU A 253 1.02 18.77 -10.53
C LEU A 253 0.40 18.57 -11.93
N ASP A 254 -0.82 19.06 -12.16
CA ASP A 254 -1.51 18.95 -13.46
C ASP A 254 -0.88 19.82 -14.56
N ALA A 255 -0.05 20.80 -14.18
CA ALA A 255 0.78 21.56 -15.11
C ALA A 255 2.10 20.82 -15.39
N ILE A 256 2.67 20.12 -14.39
CA ILE A 256 3.84 19.24 -14.57
C ILE A 256 3.51 18.08 -15.54
N VAL A 257 2.30 17.52 -15.50
CA VAL A 257 1.83 16.52 -16.49
C VAL A 257 1.90 17.07 -17.93
N LYS A 258 1.78 18.39 -18.13
CA LYS A 258 1.80 19.04 -19.44
C LYS A 258 3.21 19.51 -19.87
N CYS A 259 4.19 19.55 -18.96
CA CYS A 259 5.58 19.86 -19.28
C CYS A 259 6.22 18.76 -20.18
N PRO A 260 7.26 19.07 -20.95
CA PRO A 260 8.02 18.06 -21.71
C PRO A 260 8.78 17.11 -20.78
N GLY A 261 9.31 16.03 -21.35
CA GLY A 261 10.11 15.05 -20.62
C GLY A 261 9.30 14.13 -19.70
N ARG A 262 10.01 13.32 -18.90
CA ARG A 262 9.45 12.29 -18.02
C ARG A 262 8.96 12.88 -16.68
N GLY A 263 9.78 13.71 -16.04
CA GLY A 263 9.47 14.43 -14.81
C GLY A 263 10.30 15.71 -14.66
N ILE A 264 10.19 16.38 -13.50
CA ILE A 264 10.95 17.58 -13.16
C ILE A 264 11.75 17.35 -11.89
N ILE A 265 13.08 17.41 -12.03
CA ILE A 265 14.05 17.50 -10.95
C ILE A 265 14.23 18.98 -10.62
N VAL A 266 13.95 19.40 -9.39
CA VAL A 266 14.21 20.77 -8.92
C VAL A 266 15.38 20.74 -7.94
N SER A 267 16.37 21.62 -8.08
CA SER A 267 17.54 21.65 -7.19
C SER A 267 18.08 23.06 -6.94
N GLY A 268 18.81 23.25 -5.84
CA GLY A 268 19.42 24.51 -5.45
C GLY A 268 20.45 24.34 -4.33
N ILE A 269 21.39 25.28 -4.23
CA ILE A 269 22.45 25.26 -3.20
C ILE A 269 21.85 25.25 -1.80
N ALA A 270 22.26 24.29 -0.98
CA ALA A 270 21.75 24.14 0.37
C ALA A 270 22.17 25.31 1.28
N PRO A 271 21.43 25.59 2.37
CA PRO A 271 21.88 26.53 3.40
C PRO A 271 23.24 26.12 3.97
N SER A 272 24.15 27.06 4.18
CA SER A 272 25.54 26.78 4.61
C SER A 272 25.65 26.11 5.99
N ASP A 273 24.62 26.25 6.81
CA ASP A 273 24.45 25.66 8.14
C ASP A 273 23.79 24.28 8.12
N SER A 274 23.29 23.81 6.96
CA SER A 274 22.56 22.54 6.84
C SER A 274 23.44 21.28 6.86
N GLY A 275 24.74 21.41 6.56
CA GLY A 275 25.64 20.27 6.38
C GLY A 275 25.51 19.55 5.02
N PHE A 276 24.65 20.04 4.12
CA PHE A 276 24.49 19.55 2.75
C PHE A 276 25.06 20.53 1.73
N ASP A 277 25.29 20.06 0.50
CA ASP A 277 25.78 20.87 -0.62
C ASP A 277 24.64 21.46 -1.46
N PHE A 278 23.66 20.62 -1.77
CA PHE A 278 22.46 20.99 -2.53
C PHE A 278 21.24 20.24 -2.01
N TYR A 279 20.08 20.87 -2.15
CA TYR A 279 18.80 20.19 -1.99
C TYR A 279 18.23 19.79 -3.35
N SER A 280 17.40 18.75 -3.37
CA SER A 280 16.66 18.30 -4.55
C SER A 280 15.21 17.96 -4.20
N ARG A 281 14.31 17.93 -5.20
CA ARG A 281 12.98 17.29 -5.20
C ARG A 281 12.71 16.74 -6.60
N PHE A 282 11.87 15.71 -6.74
CA PHE A 282 11.54 15.12 -8.03
C PHE A 282 10.04 14.84 -8.20
N PHE A 283 9.44 15.43 -9.23
CA PHE A 283 8.01 15.32 -9.53
C PHE A 283 7.78 14.52 -10.82
N CYS A 284 7.03 13.43 -10.76
CA CYS A 284 6.84 12.52 -11.90
C CYS A 284 5.40 11.99 -12.06
N PRO A 285 4.36 12.86 -11.99
CA PRO A 285 2.95 12.44 -11.97
C PRO A 285 2.53 11.59 -13.17
N LYS A 286 3.25 11.66 -14.29
CA LYS A 286 3.06 10.82 -15.49
C LYS A 286 3.21 9.31 -15.22
N PHE A 287 3.88 8.92 -14.13
CA PHE A 287 4.16 7.52 -13.76
C PHE A 287 3.39 7.07 -12.50
N GLY A 288 2.32 7.79 -12.14
CA GLY A 288 1.50 7.51 -10.95
C GLY A 288 2.11 8.00 -9.63
N VAL A 289 3.27 8.67 -9.66
CA VAL A 289 4.00 9.16 -8.47
C VAL A 289 4.11 10.68 -8.55
N ASN A 290 3.26 11.39 -7.80
CA ASN A 290 3.20 12.87 -7.82
C ASN A 290 4.54 13.51 -7.46
N GLU A 291 5.13 13.07 -6.35
CA GLU A 291 6.49 13.39 -5.91
C GLU A 291 7.16 12.10 -5.46
N ASP A 292 8.35 11.81 -5.99
CA ASP A 292 9.17 10.70 -5.51
C ASP A 292 9.93 11.15 -4.25
N PRO A 293 9.90 10.38 -3.15
CA PRO A 293 10.53 10.80 -1.91
C PRO A 293 12.05 11.01 -2.00
N VAL A 294 12.77 10.09 -2.67
CA VAL A 294 14.24 10.13 -2.85
C VAL A 294 14.64 9.45 -4.17
N CYS A 295 14.97 10.25 -5.18
CA CYS A 295 15.18 9.76 -6.54
C CYS A 295 16.67 9.60 -6.83
N GLY A 296 17.20 8.39 -6.63
CA GLY A 296 18.60 8.11 -6.96
C GLY A 296 18.93 8.35 -8.45
N GLY A 297 17.97 8.13 -9.36
CA GLY A 297 18.13 8.42 -10.79
C GLY A 297 18.40 9.91 -11.06
N ALA A 298 17.66 10.81 -10.41
CA ALA A 298 17.90 12.25 -10.49
C ALA A 298 19.32 12.63 -10.03
N HIS A 299 19.85 11.94 -9.03
CA HIS A 299 21.21 12.18 -8.53
C HIS A 299 22.31 11.74 -9.50
N CYS A 300 22.00 10.87 -10.46
CA CYS A 300 22.91 10.53 -11.57
C CYS A 300 23.10 11.71 -12.54
N ALA A 301 22.12 12.63 -12.63
CA ALA A 301 22.20 13.89 -13.40
C ALA A 301 22.68 15.08 -12.55
N LEU A 302 22.28 15.15 -11.27
CA LEU A 302 22.68 16.22 -10.36
C LEU A 302 24.19 16.18 -10.03
N ALA A 303 24.80 14.99 -9.93
CA ALA A 303 26.23 14.86 -9.66
C ALA A 303 27.13 15.53 -10.73
N PRO A 304 27.03 15.23 -12.05
CA PRO A 304 27.81 15.91 -13.07
C PRO A 304 27.42 17.39 -13.27
N TYR A 305 26.18 17.77 -12.96
CA TYR A 305 25.77 19.18 -12.97
C TYR A 305 26.47 19.97 -11.84
N TRP A 306 26.32 19.52 -10.58
CA TRP A 306 26.87 20.22 -9.42
C TRP A 306 28.40 20.12 -9.35
N SER A 307 29.04 19.06 -9.87
CA SER A 307 30.50 18.98 -9.97
C SER A 307 31.08 20.16 -10.75
N LYS A 308 30.51 20.47 -11.93
CA LYS A 308 30.93 21.61 -12.76
C LYS A 308 30.68 22.97 -12.10
N LYS A 309 29.68 23.08 -11.23
CA LYS A 309 29.31 24.35 -10.55
C LYS A 309 30.04 24.56 -9.22
N LEU A 310 30.43 23.48 -8.52
CA LEU A 310 31.05 23.51 -7.19
C LEU A 310 32.54 23.11 -7.18
N GLY A 311 33.07 22.53 -8.26
CA GLY A 311 34.48 22.15 -8.38
C GLY A 311 34.89 20.94 -7.53
N LYS A 312 33.98 20.00 -7.28
CA LYS A 312 34.23 18.79 -6.47
C LYS A 312 33.40 17.59 -6.94
N CYS A 313 33.80 16.37 -6.57
CA CYS A 313 33.14 15.13 -6.98
C CYS A 313 32.33 14.43 -5.87
N ASP A 314 32.57 14.74 -4.59
CA ASP A 314 31.86 14.17 -3.44
C ASP A 314 30.84 15.16 -2.86
N PHE A 315 29.60 14.73 -2.72
CA PHE A 315 28.48 15.54 -2.24
C PHE A 315 27.74 14.86 -1.08
N ASN A 316 27.30 15.68 -0.13
CA ASN A 316 26.23 15.34 0.79
C ASN A 316 24.94 16.04 0.31
N ALA A 317 23.97 15.28 -0.18
CA ALA A 317 22.75 15.78 -0.78
C ALA A 317 21.53 15.44 0.07
N TYR A 318 20.54 16.34 0.08
CA TYR A 318 19.27 16.13 0.76
C TYR A 318 18.09 16.27 -0.22
N GLN A 319 17.31 15.21 -0.43
CA GLN A 319 16.05 15.34 -1.17
C GLN A 319 14.96 15.83 -0.21
N ALA A 320 14.56 17.08 -0.37
CA ALA A 320 13.66 17.81 0.54
C ALA A 320 12.17 17.55 0.24
N SER A 321 11.81 16.28 0.06
CA SER A 321 10.42 15.83 0.00
C SER A 321 9.78 15.80 1.41
N ALA A 322 8.48 15.51 1.51
CA ALA A 322 7.78 15.38 2.79
C ALA A 322 8.37 14.28 3.70
N ARG A 323 8.91 13.20 3.11
CA ARG A 323 9.64 12.14 3.84
C ARG A 323 11.10 12.52 4.11
N GLY A 324 11.71 13.33 3.24
CA GLY A 324 13.13 13.67 3.31
C GLY A 324 14.04 12.48 2.98
N GLY A 325 15.30 12.74 2.62
CA GLY A 325 16.29 11.65 2.49
C GLY A 325 17.70 12.14 2.21
N VAL A 326 18.67 11.39 2.72
CA VAL A 326 20.10 11.74 2.69
C VAL A 326 20.84 10.82 1.73
N LEU A 327 21.58 11.40 0.78
CA LEU A 327 22.42 10.68 -0.16
C LEU A 327 23.85 11.20 -0.05
N ASN A 328 24.83 10.31 0.12
CA ASN A 328 26.22 10.66 -0.17
C ASN A 328 26.53 10.22 -1.60
N VAL A 329 26.98 11.15 -2.43
CA VAL A 329 27.09 10.96 -3.88
C VAL A 329 28.54 11.20 -4.29
N HIS A 330 29.14 10.25 -5.00
CA HIS A 330 30.47 10.39 -5.58
C HIS A 330 30.40 10.28 -7.11
N LEU A 331 30.94 11.27 -7.81
CA LEU A 331 31.09 11.28 -9.26
C LEU A 331 32.47 10.76 -9.65
N ASP A 332 32.52 9.61 -10.32
CA ASP A 332 33.71 9.16 -11.04
C ASP A 332 33.66 9.74 -12.47
N GLU A 333 34.30 10.89 -12.65
CA GLU A 333 34.38 11.57 -13.95
C GLU A 333 35.17 10.76 -14.99
N GLN A 334 36.11 9.89 -14.59
CA GLN A 334 36.94 9.14 -15.52
C GLN A 334 36.15 8.01 -16.18
N ASN A 335 35.33 7.31 -15.39
CA ASN A 335 34.52 6.18 -15.86
C ASN A 335 33.06 6.57 -16.18
N GLN A 336 32.69 7.85 -16.01
CA GLN A 336 31.32 8.37 -16.16
C GLN A 336 30.30 7.60 -15.30
N ARG A 337 30.65 7.39 -14.02
CA ARG A 337 29.82 6.67 -13.05
C ARG A 337 29.45 7.56 -11.87
N VAL A 338 28.29 7.29 -11.28
CA VAL A 338 27.84 7.90 -10.03
C VAL A 338 27.64 6.79 -9.01
N LEU A 339 28.37 6.89 -7.89
CA LEU A 339 28.18 6.03 -6.73
C LEU A 339 27.21 6.72 -5.79
N LEU A 340 26.05 6.13 -5.58
CA LEU A 340 25.09 6.59 -4.57
C LEU A 340 25.27 5.74 -3.32
N ARG A 341 25.43 6.40 -2.18
CA ARG A 341 25.56 5.78 -0.86
C ARG A 341 24.41 6.24 0.02
N GLY A 342 23.81 5.31 0.74
CA GLY A 342 22.72 5.60 1.65
C GLY A 342 22.62 4.58 2.77
N LYS A 343 22.01 5.02 3.87
CA LYS A 343 21.47 4.16 4.90
C LYS A 343 20.11 3.62 4.46
N VAL A 344 19.76 2.46 5.00
CA VAL A 344 18.57 1.71 4.63
C VAL A 344 18.07 0.99 5.86
N ILE A 345 16.75 0.97 6.06
CA ILE A 345 16.09 0.30 7.18
C ILE A 345 14.92 -0.54 6.67
N THR A 346 14.82 -1.80 7.11
CA THR A 346 13.64 -2.63 6.87
C THR A 346 12.53 -2.22 7.82
N VAL A 347 11.34 -1.92 7.30
CA VAL A 347 10.16 -1.45 8.03
C VAL A 347 9.16 -2.59 8.26
N MET A 348 9.02 -3.50 7.29
CA MET A 348 8.12 -4.65 7.37
C MET A 348 8.76 -5.88 6.72
N GLU A 349 8.39 -7.08 7.17
CA GLU A 349 8.60 -8.32 6.43
C GLU A 349 7.31 -9.16 6.37
N GLY A 350 7.16 -9.98 5.34
CA GLY A 350 5.94 -10.77 5.16
C GLY A 350 5.95 -11.65 3.92
N CYS A 351 4.77 -12.10 3.55
CA CYS A 351 4.51 -12.91 2.36
C CYS A 351 3.27 -12.43 1.61
N ILE A 352 3.39 -12.35 0.28
CA ILE A 352 2.24 -12.24 -0.63
C ILE A 352 1.64 -13.63 -0.77
N LEU A 353 0.36 -13.75 -0.48
CA LEU A 353 -0.39 -14.98 -0.64
C LEU A 353 -1.01 -15.10 -2.02
N VAL A 354 -1.22 -16.35 -2.44
CA VAL A 354 -2.08 -16.68 -3.59
C VAL A 354 -3.21 -17.65 -3.19
N CYS A 355 -3.44 -17.80 -1.87
CA CYS A 355 -4.63 -18.31 -1.14
C CYS A 355 -4.24 -19.14 0.10
N SER A 356 -4.36 -18.60 1.32
CA SER A 356 -4.64 -19.30 2.62
C SER A 356 -4.31 -18.38 3.80
N GLY A 357 -5.27 -18.12 4.70
CA GLY A 357 -5.10 -17.18 5.80
C GLY A 357 -4.30 -17.71 7.00
N SER A 358 -3.89 -16.79 7.86
CA SER A 358 -3.15 -16.98 9.11
C SER A 358 -3.56 -15.92 10.15
N GLU A 359 -2.87 -15.88 11.29
CA GLU A 359 -3.19 -15.01 12.43
C GLU A 359 -2.70 -13.56 12.27
N LEU A 360 -1.97 -13.23 11.18
CA LEU A 360 -1.46 -11.88 10.88
C LEU A 360 -1.80 -11.44 9.43
N ASP A 361 -3.09 -11.29 9.12
CA ASP A 361 -3.53 -10.57 7.94
C ASP A 361 -2.99 -9.14 7.97
N VAL A 362 -2.31 -8.72 6.89
CA VAL A 362 -1.79 -7.35 6.74
C VAL A 362 -2.55 -6.58 5.68
N GLN A 363 -2.95 -7.23 4.57
CA GLN A 363 -3.69 -6.59 3.48
C GLN A 363 -4.79 -7.49 2.93
N VAL A 364 -6.01 -6.96 2.90
CA VAL A 364 -7.24 -7.66 2.52
C VAL A 364 -7.96 -6.87 1.43
N ASP A 365 -8.33 -7.57 0.36
CA ASP A 365 -9.21 -7.06 -0.68
C ASP A 365 -10.68 -7.25 -0.30
N ALA A 366 -11.40 -6.15 -0.06
CA ALA A 366 -12.81 -6.15 0.31
C ALA A 366 -13.75 -6.03 -0.91
N PHE A 367 -14.96 -6.58 -0.80
CA PHE A 367 -15.99 -6.63 -1.87
C PHE A 367 -15.55 -7.40 -3.13
N THR A 368 -14.83 -8.51 -2.94
CA THR A 368 -14.38 -9.40 -4.03
C THR A 368 -14.20 -10.84 -3.54
N ASP A 369 -14.19 -11.80 -4.46
CA ASP A 369 -13.79 -13.20 -4.26
C ASP A 369 -12.42 -13.55 -4.87
N SER A 370 -11.76 -12.54 -5.43
CA SER A 370 -10.53 -12.65 -6.21
C SER A 370 -9.52 -11.62 -5.71
N ALA A 371 -8.25 -12.01 -5.53
CA ALA A 371 -7.17 -11.08 -5.20
C ALA A 371 -6.90 -10.09 -6.36
N PHE A 372 -6.36 -8.90 -6.02
CA PHE A 372 -6.09 -7.78 -6.92
C PHE A 372 -7.37 -7.19 -7.55
N LYS A 373 -8.48 -7.29 -6.81
CA LYS A 373 -9.85 -6.85 -7.18
C LYS A 373 -10.53 -6.22 -5.96
N GLY A 374 -11.76 -5.73 -6.07
CA GLY A 374 -12.43 -5.07 -4.95
C GLY A 374 -11.68 -3.81 -4.50
N ASN A 375 -11.66 -3.56 -3.19
CA ASN A 375 -11.05 -2.39 -2.57
C ASN A 375 -10.05 -2.81 -1.48
N PRO A 376 -8.75 -2.56 -1.65
CA PRO A 376 -7.73 -3.02 -0.71
C PRO A 376 -7.72 -2.17 0.55
N ALA A 377 -7.61 -2.83 1.69
CA ALA A 377 -7.32 -2.19 2.96
C ALA A 377 -6.26 -3.00 3.72
N ALA A 378 -5.36 -2.29 4.39
CA ALA A 378 -4.55 -2.93 5.43
C ALA A 378 -5.37 -3.15 6.70
N VAL A 379 -5.07 -4.22 7.42
CA VAL A 379 -5.57 -4.47 8.78
C VAL A 379 -4.35 -4.69 9.66
N CYS A 380 -4.33 -4.06 10.83
CA CYS A 380 -3.21 -4.14 11.76
C CYS A 380 -3.73 -4.34 13.17
N PHE A 381 -3.45 -5.51 13.74
CA PHE A 381 -3.62 -5.74 15.17
C PHE A 381 -2.50 -5.06 15.94
N LEU A 382 -2.88 -4.27 16.93
CA LEU A 382 -1.98 -3.58 17.84
C LEU A 382 -2.16 -4.18 19.24
N GLU A 383 -1.06 -4.64 19.85
CA GLU A 383 -1.05 -5.15 21.24
C GLU A 383 -1.48 -4.06 22.25
N GLU A 384 -1.20 -2.80 21.93
CA GLU A 384 -1.40 -1.62 22.74
C GLU A 384 -1.85 -0.46 21.84
N GLU A 385 -2.52 0.56 22.39
CA GLU A 385 -2.80 1.78 21.64
C GLU A 385 -1.50 2.50 21.23
N ARG A 386 -1.54 3.13 20.05
CA ARG A 386 -0.50 4.03 19.53
C ARG A 386 -1.11 5.42 19.32
N ASP A 387 -0.29 6.45 19.41
CA ASP A 387 -0.75 7.82 19.18
C ASP A 387 -1.12 8.07 17.71
N GLN A 388 -1.85 9.16 17.47
CA GLN A 388 -2.35 9.48 16.14
C GLN A 388 -1.24 9.83 15.13
N GLU A 389 -0.09 10.34 15.58
CA GLU A 389 1.02 10.70 14.68
C GLU A 389 1.69 9.44 14.14
N TRP A 390 1.96 8.46 15.02
CA TRP A 390 2.49 7.15 14.64
C TRP A 390 1.52 6.38 13.72
N LEU A 391 0.22 6.35 14.07
CA LEU A 391 -0.81 5.68 13.25
C LEU A 391 -0.98 6.34 11.88
N GLN A 392 -0.86 7.66 11.80
CA GLN A 392 -0.90 8.38 10.54
C GLN A 392 0.36 8.13 9.71
N ALA A 393 1.55 8.13 10.33
CA ALA A 393 2.81 7.84 9.65
C ALA A 393 2.81 6.42 9.03
N LEU A 394 2.35 5.41 9.78
CA LEU A 394 2.19 4.06 9.27
C LEU A 394 1.12 3.96 8.17
N ALA A 395 0.03 4.73 8.24
CA ALA A 395 -0.96 4.80 7.16
C ALA A 395 -0.38 5.41 5.87
N THR A 396 0.47 6.44 6.01
CA THR A 396 1.25 7.01 4.90
C THR A 396 2.28 6.03 4.35
N GLU A 397 2.85 5.15 5.19
CA GLU A 397 3.81 4.11 4.80
C GLU A 397 3.16 3.03 3.92
N PHE A 398 2.01 2.50 4.34
CA PHE A 398 1.25 1.52 3.55
C PHE A 398 0.72 2.11 2.24
N ASN A 399 0.38 3.40 2.21
CA ASN A 399 -0.16 4.13 1.07
C ASN A 399 -1.39 3.47 0.38
N LEU A 400 -2.14 2.65 1.12
CA LEU A 400 -3.38 2.02 0.65
C LEU A 400 -4.57 2.98 0.78
N PRO A 401 -5.71 2.73 0.09
CA PRO A 401 -6.95 3.49 0.28
C PRO A 401 -7.40 3.57 1.74
N MET A 402 -7.07 2.55 2.54
CA MET A 402 -7.40 2.45 3.95
C MET A 402 -6.42 1.55 4.72
N ILE A 403 -6.12 1.91 5.97
CA ILE A 403 -5.62 1.00 7.00
C ILE A 403 -6.55 1.00 8.21
N CYS A 404 -6.79 -0.19 8.74
CA CYS A 404 -7.68 -0.46 9.86
C CYS A 404 -6.88 -0.92 11.07
N TYR A 405 -6.92 -0.15 12.16
CA TYR A 405 -6.22 -0.49 13.39
C TYR A 405 -7.18 -1.13 14.38
N LEU A 406 -6.89 -2.38 14.77
CA LEU A 406 -7.62 -3.17 15.74
C LEU A 406 -6.80 -3.31 17.03
N THR A 407 -7.40 -3.08 18.19
CA THR A 407 -6.78 -3.39 19.49
C THR A 407 -7.51 -4.51 20.21
N HIS A 408 -6.85 -5.15 21.18
CA HIS A 408 -7.42 -6.28 21.90
C HIS A 408 -8.70 -5.94 22.70
N HIS A 409 -9.53 -6.97 22.81
CA HIS A 409 -10.84 -6.99 23.44
C HIS A 409 -10.85 -6.49 24.90
N ASN A 410 -11.74 -5.53 25.19
CA ASN A 410 -12.20 -5.28 26.55
C ASN A 410 -13.49 -6.08 26.79
N HIS A 411 -13.56 -6.86 27.88
CA HIS A 411 -14.79 -7.53 28.33
C HIS A 411 -15.84 -6.48 28.74
N GLY A 412 -16.61 -6.01 27.76
CA GLY A 412 -17.78 -5.17 27.96
C GLY A 412 -18.99 -5.99 28.41
N THR A 413 -20.12 -5.30 28.58
CA THR A 413 -21.41 -5.91 28.99
C THR A 413 -22.23 -6.43 27.81
N SER A 414 -21.60 -6.78 26.68
CA SER A 414 -22.25 -7.36 25.50
C SER A 414 -21.92 -8.84 25.42
N ASP A 415 -22.85 -9.66 24.95
CA ASP A 415 -22.62 -11.08 24.68
C ASP A 415 -21.75 -11.30 23.42
N ASN A 416 -21.62 -10.29 22.56
CA ASN A 416 -20.81 -10.34 21.34
C ASN A 416 -19.35 -9.87 21.60
N PRO A 417 -18.34 -10.51 20.98
CA PRO A 417 -16.96 -10.01 20.98
C PRO A 417 -16.87 -8.60 20.41
N ARG A 418 -16.19 -7.70 21.13
CA ARG A 418 -16.11 -6.27 20.81
C ARG A 418 -14.67 -5.75 20.69
N PHE A 419 -14.36 -5.09 19.57
CA PHE A 419 -13.01 -4.61 19.23
C PHE A 419 -13.03 -3.10 18.95
N PRO A 420 -12.12 -2.28 19.53
CA PRO A 420 -11.89 -0.93 19.04
C PRO A 420 -11.31 -0.95 17.62
N LEU A 421 -11.83 -0.09 16.75
CA LEU A 421 -11.44 -0.02 15.34
C LEU A 421 -11.33 1.44 14.88
N ARG A 422 -10.17 1.80 14.32
CA ARG A 422 -9.87 3.12 13.73
C ARG A 422 -9.52 2.96 12.25
N PHE A 423 -9.84 4.00 11.46
CA PHE A 423 -9.70 4.01 10.00
C PHE A 423 -8.79 5.15 9.57
N PHE A 424 -7.68 4.89 8.87
CA PHE A 424 -6.81 5.94 8.36
C PHE A 424 -6.63 5.80 6.85
N THR A 425 -6.72 6.92 6.14
CA THR A 425 -6.14 7.06 4.80
C THR A 425 -4.67 7.47 4.93
N PRO A 426 -3.89 7.53 3.83
CA PRO A 426 -2.50 8.00 3.87
C PRO A 426 -2.32 9.45 4.33
N ILE A 427 -3.42 10.22 4.48
CA ILE A 427 -3.41 11.65 4.84
C ILE A 427 -4.25 12.02 6.07
N THR A 428 -5.26 11.23 6.48
CA THR A 428 -6.13 11.57 7.61
C THR A 428 -6.88 10.36 8.21
N GLU A 429 -7.30 10.48 9.47
CA GLU A 429 -8.23 9.53 10.10
C GLU A 429 -9.67 9.78 9.62
N LEU A 430 -10.39 8.70 9.27
CA LEU A 430 -11.82 8.72 8.95
C LEU A 430 -12.64 8.18 10.13
N LYS A 431 -13.85 8.73 10.30
CA LYS A 431 -14.79 8.25 11.33
C LYS A 431 -15.38 6.87 11.02
N LEU A 432 -15.44 6.52 9.73
CA LEU A 432 -16.07 5.30 9.22
C LEU A 432 -15.55 4.98 7.80
N CYS A 433 -15.26 3.72 7.53
CA CYS A 433 -14.99 3.22 6.18
C CYS A 433 -15.69 1.87 5.94
N GLY A 434 -16.49 1.75 4.88
CA GLY A 434 -17.26 0.53 4.59
C GLY A 434 -16.39 -0.66 4.15
N HIS A 435 -15.42 -0.44 3.26
CA HIS A 435 -14.51 -1.51 2.84
C HIS A 435 -13.49 -1.86 3.94
N GLY A 436 -13.04 -0.86 4.72
CA GLY A 436 -12.20 -1.09 5.90
C GLY A 436 -12.91 -1.91 6.99
N MET A 437 -14.18 -1.60 7.28
CA MET A 437 -15.03 -2.44 8.15
C MET A 437 -15.09 -3.88 7.63
N LEU A 438 -15.28 -4.09 6.32
CA LEU A 438 -15.36 -5.42 5.73
C LEU A 438 -14.02 -6.18 5.84
N ALA A 439 -12.90 -5.51 5.55
CA ALA A 439 -11.56 -6.07 5.70
C ALA A 439 -11.24 -6.46 7.16
N ALA A 440 -11.46 -5.55 8.11
CA ALA A 440 -11.28 -5.83 9.54
C ALA A 440 -12.16 -6.99 10.03
N SER A 441 -13.39 -7.09 9.52
CA SER A 441 -14.30 -8.20 9.81
C SER A 441 -13.82 -9.52 9.22
N HIS A 442 -13.32 -9.52 7.98
CA HIS A 442 -12.74 -10.71 7.35
C HIS A 442 -11.58 -11.25 8.18
N THR A 443 -10.70 -10.37 8.61
CA THR A 443 -9.56 -10.68 9.47
C THR A 443 -10.00 -11.26 10.81
N VAL A 444 -10.92 -10.62 11.53
CA VAL A 444 -11.43 -11.15 12.81
C VAL A 444 -12.13 -12.52 12.64
N PHE A 445 -12.91 -12.71 11.56
CA PHE A 445 -13.63 -13.98 11.31
C PHE A 445 -12.79 -15.11 10.70
N SER A 446 -11.55 -14.83 10.26
CA SER A 446 -10.63 -15.79 9.62
C SER A 446 -9.42 -16.14 10.48
N SER A 447 -8.99 -15.24 11.37
CA SER A 447 -7.88 -15.42 12.31
C SER A 447 -8.14 -16.40 13.46
N GLY A 448 -9.37 -16.90 13.63
CA GLY A 448 -9.75 -17.77 14.75
C GLY A 448 -9.84 -17.07 16.11
N LEU A 449 -9.72 -15.73 16.16
CA LEU A 449 -9.85 -14.94 17.39
C LEU A 449 -11.26 -14.98 18.00
N VAL A 450 -12.27 -15.35 17.21
CA VAL A 450 -13.67 -15.48 17.64
C VAL A 450 -14.34 -16.69 17.01
N ASP A 451 -15.11 -17.44 17.81
CA ASP A 451 -16.03 -18.50 17.34
C ASP A 451 -17.45 -17.96 17.05
N ALA A 452 -17.67 -16.65 17.17
CA ALA A 452 -18.96 -16.01 16.99
C ALA A 452 -19.19 -15.57 15.54
N ASP A 453 -20.40 -15.78 15.01
CA ASP A 453 -20.83 -15.23 13.72
C ASP A 453 -21.18 -13.72 13.79
N ILE A 454 -21.11 -13.09 14.97
CA ILE A 454 -21.42 -11.67 15.18
C ILE A 454 -20.29 -11.03 15.99
N VAL A 455 -19.80 -9.88 15.52
CA VAL A 455 -18.82 -9.04 16.23
C VAL A 455 -19.26 -7.58 16.24
N GLU A 456 -18.73 -6.83 17.19
CA GLU A 456 -19.00 -5.41 17.37
C GLU A 456 -17.71 -4.58 17.27
N PHE A 457 -17.71 -3.57 16.41
CA PHE A 457 -16.59 -2.63 16.30
C PHE A 457 -16.93 -1.31 17.00
N VAL A 458 -16.07 -0.86 17.92
CA VAL A 458 -16.16 0.45 18.56
C VAL A 458 -15.36 1.44 17.73
N THR A 459 -16.08 2.33 17.05
CA THR A 459 -15.52 3.33 16.13
C THR A 459 -15.82 4.74 16.62
N GLN A 460 -15.20 5.76 16.00
CA GLN A 460 -15.59 7.17 16.26
C GLN A 460 -17.06 7.48 15.86
N PHE A 461 -17.67 6.65 15.00
CA PHE A 461 -19.07 6.75 14.61
C PHE A 461 -20.03 6.06 15.60
N GLY A 462 -19.51 5.31 16.57
CA GLY A 462 -20.26 4.50 17.53
C GLY A 462 -19.96 3.01 17.41
N VAL A 463 -20.81 2.19 18.04
CA VAL A 463 -20.71 0.72 17.95
C VAL A 463 -21.41 0.24 16.68
N LEU A 464 -20.71 -0.55 15.87
CA LEU A 464 -21.21 -1.14 14.63
C LEU A 464 -21.18 -2.66 14.73
N THR A 465 -22.33 -3.30 14.53
CA THR A 465 -22.44 -4.76 14.52
C THR A 465 -22.23 -5.29 13.11
N VAL A 466 -21.43 -6.35 12.98
CA VAL A 466 -21.16 -7.05 11.72
C VAL A 466 -21.47 -8.52 11.88
N LYS A 467 -22.00 -9.15 10.82
CA LYS A 467 -22.31 -10.59 10.82
C LYS A 467 -21.57 -11.35 9.74
N LYS A 468 -21.08 -12.53 10.11
CA LYS A 468 -20.65 -13.60 9.21
C LYS A 468 -21.90 -14.33 8.70
N ILE A 469 -22.03 -14.45 7.38
CA ILE A 469 -23.13 -15.17 6.73
C ILE A 469 -22.52 -16.29 5.88
N PRO A 470 -22.84 -17.57 6.15
CA PRO A 470 -22.38 -18.67 5.31
C PRO A 470 -22.78 -18.47 3.85
N ALA A 471 -21.87 -18.72 2.89
CA ALA A 471 -22.29 -18.82 1.50
C ALA A 471 -23.15 -20.08 1.33
N ILE A 472 -24.43 -19.89 1.00
CA ILE A 472 -25.31 -21.01 0.68
C ILE A 472 -25.01 -21.46 -0.75
N ASP A 473 -24.43 -22.65 -0.90
CA ASP A 473 -24.21 -23.31 -2.20
C ASP A 473 -25.54 -23.74 -2.83
N ASN A 474 -26.27 -22.79 -3.39
CA ASN A 474 -27.48 -23.03 -4.19
C ASN A 474 -27.11 -23.55 -5.60
N THR A 475 -26.39 -24.67 -5.68
CA THR A 475 -26.05 -25.34 -6.96
C THR A 475 -26.78 -26.68 -7.13
N ASN A 476 -28.10 -26.61 -7.33
CA ASN A 476 -28.86 -27.67 -8.00
C ASN A 476 -28.73 -27.60 -9.54
N SER A 477 -27.66 -26.95 -10.03
CA SER A 477 -27.33 -26.74 -11.44
C SER A 477 -26.00 -27.43 -11.77
N ALA A 478 -26.03 -28.75 -11.94
CA ALA A 478 -24.88 -29.55 -12.32
C ALA A 478 -24.53 -29.38 -13.81
N SER A 479 -23.94 -28.25 -14.19
CA SER A 479 -23.21 -28.09 -15.45
C SER A 479 -22.19 -26.93 -15.38
N HIS A 480 -20.98 -27.16 -15.90
CA HIS A 480 -19.87 -26.21 -16.02
C HIS A 480 -19.04 -25.89 -14.76
N LEU A 481 -18.68 -26.93 -13.99
CA LEU A 481 -17.39 -26.94 -13.30
C LEU A 481 -16.30 -27.48 -14.24
N GLN A 482 -15.56 -26.58 -14.88
CA GLN A 482 -14.21 -26.85 -15.38
C GLN A 482 -13.23 -25.97 -14.60
N ASN A 483 -12.12 -26.56 -14.14
CA ASN A 483 -11.11 -25.98 -13.24
C ASN A 483 -11.65 -25.69 -11.84
N GLY A 484 -11.63 -26.72 -10.98
CA GLY A 484 -12.15 -26.61 -9.61
C GLY A 484 -11.21 -25.93 -8.63
N VAL A 485 -11.74 -24.95 -7.90
CA VAL A 485 -11.43 -24.67 -6.48
C VAL A 485 -12.74 -24.30 -5.82
N ALA A 486 -13.26 -25.13 -4.91
CA ALA A 486 -14.44 -24.80 -4.09
C ALA A 486 -13.99 -24.15 -2.78
N GLN A 487 -13.61 -22.87 -2.83
CA GLN A 487 -13.38 -22.09 -1.61
C GLN A 487 -14.71 -21.89 -0.87
N HIS A 488 -14.80 -22.43 0.34
CA HIS A 488 -15.90 -22.18 1.27
C HIS A 488 -15.76 -20.74 1.83
N GLY A 489 -16.14 -19.76 1.02
CA GLY A 489 -16.20 -18.36 1.44
C GLY A 489 -17.42 -18.06 2.30
N PHE A 490 -17.34 -16.99 3.09
CA PHE A 490 -18.48 -16.40 3.78
C PHE A 490 -18.71 -14.97 3.28
N PHE A 491 -19.95 -14.50 3.38
CA PHE A 491 -20.29 -13.09 3.23
C PHE A 491 -20.16 -12.38 4.57
N ILE A 492 -19.83 -11.10 4.52
CA ILE A 492 -19.79 -10.20 5.66
C ILE A 492 -20.90 -9.19 5.47
N GLU A 493 -21.87 -9.15 6.39
CA GLU A 493 -23.00 -8.22 6.38
C GLU A 493 -22.71 -7.01 7.28
N LEU A 494 -22.65 -5.84 6.66
CA LEU A 494 -22.58 -4.53 7.31
C LEU A 494 -23.96 -3.88 7.29
N ASP A 495 -24.42 -3.36 8.42
CA ASP A 495 -25.74 -2.71 8.56
C ASP A 495 -25.60 -1.18 8.70
N PHE A 496 -26.05 -0.45 7.68
CA PHE A 496 -25.95 1.00 7.57
C PHE A 496 -27.33 1.68 7.48
N PRO A 497 -27.46 2.98 7.82
CA PRO A 497 -28.67 3.72 7.51
C PRO A 497 -28.87 3.80 5.99
N ALA A 498 -30.12 3.71 5.53
CA ALA A 498 -30.47 4.06 4.16
C ALA A 498 -30.16 5.55 3.92
N HIS A 499 -29.48 5.89 2.84
CA HIS A 499 -29.16 7.28 2.54
C HIS A 499 -30.34 7.92 1.79
N PRO A 500 -30.94 9.02 2.30
CA PRO A 500 -31.97 9.74 1.58
C PRO A 500 -31.38 10.42 0.35
N ILE A 501 -32.14 10.36 -0.73
CA ILE A 501 -31.85 11.04 -2.00
C ILE A 501 -32.89 12.14 -2.23
N ILE A 502 -32.43 13.30 -2.69
CA ILE A 502 -33.28 14.44 -3.06
C ILE A 502 -33.08 14.81 -4.53
N ASP A 503 -34.05 15.52 -5.09
CA ASP A 503 -33.93 16.09 -6.42
C ASP A 503 -32.81 17.15 -6.47
N PHE A 504 -32.14 17.21 -7.62
CA PHE A 504 -30.98 18.07 -7.88
C PHE A 504 -31.38 19.27 -8.74
N ASN A 505 -30.66 20.39 -8.66
CA ASN A 505 -30.96 21.55 -9.49
C ASN A 505 -30.51 21.32 -10.94
N PHE A 506 -31.39 21.54 -11.91
CA PHE A 506 -31.14 21.20 -13.32
C PHE A 506 -30.05 22.05 -14.00
N ASP A 507 -29.76 23.26 -13.49
CA ASP A 507 -28.84 24.22 -14.12
C ASP A 507 -27.40 23.69 -14.29
N GLU A 508 -26.98 22.70 -13.48
CA GLU A 508 -25.64 22.10 -13.52
C GLU A 508 -25.55 20.86 -14.45
N THR A 509 -26.67 20.38 -15.01
CA THR A 509 -26.75 19.14 -15.82
C THR A 509 -25.76 19.12 -16.98
N LEU A 510 -25.62 20.25 -17.70
CA LEU A 510 -24.71 20.36 -18.84
C LEU A 510 -23.24 20.25 -18.38
N GLN A 511 -22.88 20.93 -17.29
CA GLN A 511 -21.52 20.91 -16.73
C GLN A 511 -21.14 19.49 -16.25
N ILE A 512 -22.09 18.78 -15.64
CA ILE A 512 -21.91 17.38 -15.22
C ILE A 512 -21.75 16.46 -16.43
N SER A 513 -22.55 16.63 -17.49
CA SER A 513 -22.38 15.84 -18.72
C SER A 513 -21.02 16.11 -19.38
N GLU A 514 -20.61 17.38 -19.49
CA GLU A 514 -19.29 17.78 -20.00
C GLU A 514 -18.15 17.15 -19.20
N ALA A 515 -18.17 17.24 -17.87
CA ALA A 515 -17.17 16.62 -16.98
C ALA A 515 -17.13 15.08 -17.08
N LEU A 516 -18.20 14.45 -17.59
CA LEU A 516 -18.25 13.01 -17.90
C LEU A 516 -18.08 12.72 -19.41
N LYS A 517 -17.51 13.68 -20.16
CA LYS A 517 -17.28 13.68 -21.63
C LYS A 517 -18.53 13.41 -22.48
N GLY A 518 -19.61 14.13 -22.19
CA GLY A 518 -20.87 14.04 -22.94
C GLY A 518 -21.69 12.80 -22.60
N ALA A 519 -21.56 12.28 -21.38
CA ALA A 519 -22.36 11.14 -20.92
C ALA A 519 -23.86 11.44 -21.04
N SER A 520 -24.64 10.47 -21.54
CA SER A 520 -26.09 10.59 -21.68
C SER A 520 -26.78 10.37 -20.33
N ILE A 521 -26.96 11.46 -19.61
CA ILE A 521 -27.60 11.49 -18.29
C ILE A 521 -29.13 11.38 -18.45
N ILE A 522 -29.75 10.50 -17.68
CA ILE A 522 -31.21 10.26 -17.65
C ILE A 522 -31.87 10.69 -16.33
N ASP A 523 -31.12 10.82 -15.24
CA ASP A 523 -31.59 11.34 -13.95
C ASP A 523 -30.41 11.91 -13.16
N ILE A 524 -30.65 12.94 -12.33
CA ILE A 524 -29.68 13.45 -11.34
C ILE A 524 -30.39 13.61 -10.00
N LYS A 525 -29.70 13.20 -8.93
CA LYS A 525 -30.11 13.31 -7.53
C LYS A 525 -28.93 13.78 -6.68
N ARG A 526 -29.20 14.17 -5.44
CA ARG A 526 -28.18 14.47 -4.42
C ARG A 526 -28.38 13.56 -3.21
N THR A 527 -27.31 13.05 -2.61
CA THR A 527 -27.40 12.33 -1.34
C THR A 527 -27.46 13.34 -0.19
N GLN A 528 -28.31 13.13 0.81
CA GLN A 528 -28.31 13.96 2.03
C GLN A 528 -27.16 13.61 2.98
N ILE A 529 -26.63 12.40 2.87
CA ILE A 529 -25.50 11.89 3.66
C ILE A 529 -24.34 11.64 2.70
N GLY A 530 -23.22 12.30 2.95
CA GLY A 530 -22.05 12.34 2.05
C GLY A 530 -22.01 13.54 1.12
N ASP A 531 -23.17 14.16 0.85
CA ASP A 531 -23.33 15.28 -0.09
C ASP A 531 -22.76 14.94 -1.49
N ASP A 532 -23.14 13.79 -2.03
CA ASP A 532 -22.70 13.29 -3.33
C ASP A 532 -23.73 13.59 -4.43
N ILE A 533 -23.25 13.86 -5.64
CA ILE A 533 -24.08 13.98 -6.83
C ILE A 533 -24.29 12.58 -7.41
N LEU A 534 -25.52 12.08 -7.42
CA LEU A 534 -25.89 10.82 -8.05
C LEU A 534 -26.35 11.08 -9.49
N VAL A 535 -25.55 10.65 -10.45
CA VAL A 535 -25.79 10.73 -11.89
C VAL A 535 -26.18 9.36 -12.42
N VAL A 536 -27.31 9.29 -13.11
CA VAL A 536 -27.79 8.03 -13.71
C VAL A 536 -27.74 8.14 -15.22
N VAL A 537 -27.16 7.12 -15.87
CA VAL A 537 -27.02 7.00 -17.32
C VAL A 537 -27.85 5.86 -17.88
N SER A 538 -28.06 5.85 -19.20
CA SER A 538 -28.96 4.92 -19.90
C SER A 538 -28.66 3.43 -19.72
N SER A 539 -27.41 3.05 -19.45
CA SER A 539 -27.02 1.65 -19.21
C SER A 539 -25.74 1.50 -18.38
N GLY A 540 -25.53 0.32 -17.82
CA GLY A 540 -24.28 -0.09 -17.19
C GLY A 540 -23.10 -0.14 -18.16
N GLU A 541 -23.33 -0.39 -19.46
CA GLU A 541 -22.27 -0.25 -20.47
C GLU A 541 -21.78 1.20 -20.56
N ASN A 542 -22.68 2.18 -20.45
CA ASN A 542 -22.26 3.58 -20.39
C ASN A 542 -21.48 3.89 -19.11
N VAL A 543 -21.81 3.28 -17.97
CA VAL A 543 -21.04 3.42 -16.72
C VAL A 543 -19.57 2.98 -16.90
N THR A 544 -19.34 1.85 -17.58
CA THR A 544 -17.97 1.35 -17.83
C THR A 544 -17.20 2.19 -18.84
N GLN A 545 -17.90 2.83 -19.79
CA GLN A 545 -17.29 3.62 -20.88
C GLN A 545 -16.98 5.09 -20.50
N VAL A 546 -17.59 5.64 -19.46
CA VAL A 546 -17.36 7.04 -19.06
C VAL A 546 -15.88 7.29 -18.72
N GLN A 547 -15.35 8.37 -19.29
CA GLN A 547 -14.00 8.88 -19.01
C GLN A 547 -14.12 10.20 -18.24
N PRO A 548 -14.13 10.18 -16.89
CA PRO A 548 -14.31 11.38 -16.09
C PRO A 548 -13.17 12.39 -16.28
N GLN A 549 -13.51 13.68 -16.22
CA GLN A 549 -12.57 14.79 -16.12
C GLN A 549 -12.47 15.22 -14.66
N PHE A 550 -11.50 14.65 -13.93
CA PHE A 550 -11.38 14.86 -12.48
C PHE A 550 -11.20 16.34 -12.09
N ASP A 551 -10.48 17.15 -12.89
CA ASP A 551 -10.35 18.61 -12.74
C ASP A 551 -11.68 19.38 -12.79
N ALA A 552 -12.71 18.82 -13.41
CA ALA A 552 -14.04 19.41 -13.48
C ALA A 552 -14.91 18.89 -12.32
N ILE A 553 -14.85 17.59 -12.05
CA ILE A 553 -15.54 16.96 -10.91
C ILE A 553 -15.10 17.56 -9.56
N SER A 554 -13.80 17.86 -9.40
CA SER A 554 -13.26 18.49 -8.18
C SER A 554 -13.79 19.89 -7.91
N LYS A 555 -14.43 20.55 -8.89
CA LYS A 555 -15.05 21.88 -8.76
C LYS A 555 -16.54 21.83 -8.41
N PHE A 556 -17.20 20.69 -8.55
CA PHE A 556 -18.62 20.54 -8.22
C PHE A 556 -18.89 20.72 -6.71
N PRO A 557 -20.10 21.11 -6.30
CA PRO A 557 -20.48 21.10 -4.89
C PRO A 557 -20.46 19.66 -4.33
N GLY A 558 -20.30 19.54 -3.01
CA GLY A 558 -20.33 18.23 -2.34
C GLY A 558 -19.02 17.44 -2.37
N ARG A 559 -19.08 16.16 -2.02
CA ARG A 559 -17.89 15.28 -1.90
C ARG A 559 -17.44 14.70 -3.24
N GLY A 560 -18.36 14.03 -3.95
CA GLY A 560 -18.04 13.33 -5.20
C GLY A 560 -19.25 13.06 -6.08
N VAL A 561 -19.02 12.29 -7.15
CA VAL A 561 -20.02 11.88 -8.15
C VAL A 561 -20.19 10.37 -8.11
N ILE A 562 -21.40 9.91 -7.79
CA ILE A 562 -21.83 8.52 -7.95
C ILE A 562 -22.40 8.40 -9.36
N LEU A 563 -21.83 7.55 -10.20
CA LEU A 563 -22.36 7.23 -11.53
C LEU A 563 -23.04 5.86 -11.48
N SER A 564 -24.24 5.69 -12.05
CA SER A 564 -24.91 4.38 -12.10
C SER A 564 -25.82 4.20 -13.32
N GLY A 565 -26.13 2.94 -13.66
CA GLY A 565 -27.02 2.57 -14.76
C GLY A 565 -27.39 1.08 -14.71
N ILE A 566 -28.52 0.71 -15.32
CA ILE A 566 -29.03 -0.68 -15.34
C ILE A 566 -28.01 -1.61 -15.99
N ALA A 567 -27.66 -2.70 -15.30
CA ALA A 567 -26.65 -3.64 -15.77
C ALA A 567 -27.10 -4.35 -17.08
N PRO A 568 -26.17 -4.76 -17.95
CA PRO A 568 -26.52 -5.47 -19.19
C PRO A 568 -27.30 -6.77 -18.90
N PRO A 569 -28.32 -7.12 -19.71
CA PRO A 569 -29.04 -8.39 -19.56
C PRO A 569 -28.08 -9.59 -19.58
N GLY A 570 -28.27 -10.52 -18.64
CA GLY A 570 -27.42 -11.70 -18.50
C GLY A 570 -26.09 -11.49 -17.76
N SER A 571 -25.78 -10.26 -17.30
CA SER A 571 -24.58 -9.98 -16.49
C SER A 571 -24.58 -10.60 -15.08
N GLY A 572 -25.75 -11.00 -14.55
CA GLY A 572 -25.93 -11.46 -13.17
C GLY A 572 -26.12 -10.34 -12.14
N PHE A 573 -26.02 -9.08 -12.56
CA PHE A 573 -26.20 -7.88 -11.75
C PHE A 573 -27.46 -7.10 -12.17
N ASP A 574 -27.94 -6.24 -11.29
CA ASP A 574 -29.10 -5.36 -11.51
C ASP A 574 -28.69 -3.97 -12.02
N PHE A 575 -27.62 -3.42 -11.44
CA PHE A 575 -27.06 -2.13 -11.82
C PHE A 575 -25.53 -2.14 -11.68
N TYR A 576 -24.89 -1.33 -12.51
CA TYR A 576 -23.48 -0.99 -12.36
C TYR A 576 -23.34 0.38 -11.70
N SER A 577 -22.22 0.60 -11.00
CA SER A 577 -21.88 1.88 -10.36
C SER A 577 -20.40 2.22 -10.54
N ARG A 578 -20.03 3.50 -10.37
CA ARG A 578 -18.67 4.02 -10.15
C ARG A 578 -18.75 5.21 -9.20
N PHE A 579 -17.67 5.52 -8.46
CA PHE A 579 -17.65 6.67 -7.54
C PHE A 579 -16.37 7.49 -7.71
N PHE A 580 -16.53 8.75 -8.11
CA PHE A 580 -15.44 9.69 -8.37
C PHE A 580 -15.34 10.72 -7.23
N CYS A 581 -14.22 10.74 -6.50
CA CYS A 581 -14.04 11.57 -5.31
C CYS A 581 -12.70 12.33 -5.28
N PRO A 582 -12.30 13.05 -6.36
CA PRO A 582 -10.97 13.65 -6.51
C PRO A 582 -10.59 14.67 -5.42
N LYS A 583 -11.55 15.14 -4.61
CA LYS A 583 -11.31 16.00 -3.45
C LYS A 583 -10.67 15.26 -2.27
N ASP A 584 -10.90 13.96 -2.17
CA ASP A 584 -10.43 13.11 -1.07
C ASP A 584 -9.01 12.54 -1.35
N GLY A 585 -8.29 13.11 -2.32
CA GLY A 585 -6.96 12.67 -2.78
C GLY A 585 -6.98 11.50 -3.77
N ASN A 586 -8.08 10.75 -3.84
CA ASN A 586 -8.27 9.63 -4.75
C ASN A 586 -9.31 9.97 -5.84
N ASN A 587 -8.90 9.90 -7.11
CA ASN A 587 -9.76 10.24 -8.25
C ASN A 587 -11.02 9.34 -8.36
N GLU A 588 -10.87 8.04 -8.10
CA GLU A 588 -11.95 7.05 -8.13
C GLU A 588 -11.77 6.04 -6.99
N ASP A 589 -12.81 5.84 -6.18
CA ASP A 589 -12.85 4.80 -5.14
C ASP A 589 -13.12 3.44 -5.82
N PRO A 590 -12.32 2.39 -5.58
CA PRO A 590 -12.56 1.08 -6.17
C PRO A 590 -13.95 0.50 -5.85
N VAL A 591 -14.38 0.60 -4.58
CA VAL A 591 -15.71 0.14 -4.11
C VAL A 591 -16.20 1.00 -2.93
N CYS A 592 -17.19 1.85 -3.17
CA CYS A 592 -17.72 2.78 -2.17
C CYS A 592 -19.00 2.24 -1.53
N GLY A 593 -18.92 1.74 -0.30
CA GLY A 593 -20.10 1.23 0.42
C GLY A 593 -21.18 2.28 0.67
N SER A 594 -20.80 3.51 1.07
CA SER A 594 -21.78 4.58 1.36
C SER A 594 -22.54 5.07 0.12
N ALA A 595 -21.94 4.99 -1.07
CA ALA A 595 -22.64 5.23 -2.33
C ALA A 595 -23.76 4.19 -2.53
N HIS A 596 -23.53 2.93 -2.16
CA HIS A 596 -24.52 1.87 -2.29
C HIS A 596 -25.69 2.00 -1.30
N CYS A 597 -25.50 2.64 -0.15
CA CYS A 597 -26.60 3.03 0.74
C CYS A 597 -27.57 4.04 0.09
N ALA A 598 -27.12 4.84 -0.88
CA ALA A 598 -27.97 5.74 -1.67
C ALA A 598 -28.53 5.07 -2.93
N LEU A 599 -27.72 4.24 -3.60
CA LEU A 599 -28.15 3.47 -4.78
C LEU A 599 -29.25 2.46 -4.45
N ALA A 600 -29.25 1.86 -3.25
CA ALA A 600 -30.35 1.03 -2.76
C ALA A 600 -31.69 1.79 -2.78
N SER A 601 -31.72 2.98 -2.16
CA SER A 601 -32.88 3.89 -2.11
C SER A 601 -33.35 4.35 -3.50
N TYR A 602 -32.40 4.54 -4.44
CA TYR A 602 -32.71 4.92 -5.82
C TYR A 602 -33.29 3.75 -6.61
N TRP A 603 -32.59 2.62 -6.66
CA TRP A 603 -32.95 1.49 -7.50
C TRP A 603 -34.17 0.71 -6.96
N SER A 604 -34.47 0.74 -5.66
CA SER A 604 -35.75 0.19 -5.13
C SER A 604 -36.95 0.85 -5.80
N LYS A 605 -36.97 2.18 -5.83
CA LYS A 605 -38.06 2.97 -6.44
C LYS A 605 -38.16 2.78 -7.96
N LYS A 606 -37.07 2.42 -8.63
CA LYS A 606 -37.02 2.25 -10.11
C LYS A 606 -37.27 0.80 -10.56
N LEU A 607 -36.90 -0.19 -9.74
CA LEU A 607 -37.00 -1.62 -10.05
C LEU A 607 -38.11 -2.36 -9.28
N GLY A 608 -38.68 -1.75 -8.24
CA GLY A 608 -39.78 -2.33 -7.46
C GLY A 608 -39.37 -3.53 -6.58
N LYS A 609 -38.13 -3.53 -6.09
CA LYS A 609 -37.57 -4.62 -5.26
C LYS A 609 -36.55 -4.09 -4.25
N CYS A 610 -36.31 -4.83 -3.16
CA CYS A 610 -35.35 -4.44 -2.11
C CYS A 610 -33.99 -5.14 -2.18
N ASP A 611 -33.88 -6.28 -2.86
CA ASP A 611 -32.65 -7.07 -2.96
C ASP A 611 -31.94 -6.86 -4.30
N PHE A 612 -30.66 -6.53 -4.27
CA PHE A 612 -29.85 -6.26 -5.47
C PHE A 612 -28.51 -7.00 -5.48
N ASN A 613 -28.09 -7.41 -6.66
CA ASN A 613 -26.70 -7.73 -6.97
C ASN A 613 -26.11 -6.55 -7.74
N ALA A 614 -25.16 -5.84 -7.13
CA ALA A 614 -24.52 -4.66 -7.71
C ALA A 614 -23.06 -4.93 -8.06
N TYR A 615 -22.58 -4.26 -9.12
CA TYR A 615 -21.17 -4.28 -9.51
C TYR A 615 -20.62 -2.86 -9.64
N GLN A 616 -19.66 -2.48 -8.78
CA GLN A 616 -18.95 -1.23 -8.95
C GLN A 616 -17.84 -1.43 -10.00
N ALA A 617 -18.06 -0.90 -11.20
CA ALA A 617 -17.24 -1.10 -12.38
C ALA A 617 -16.03 -0.14 -12.45
N SER A 618 -15.29 -0.04 -11.36
CA SER A 618 -13.97 0.61 -11.32
C SER A 618 -12.92 -0.24 -12.04
N ALA A 619 -11.67 0.25 -12.14
CA ALA A 619 -10.56 -0.52 -12.73
C ALA A 619 -10.27 -1.84 -11.98
N ARG A 620 -10.47 -1.86 -10.66
CA ARG A 620 -10.43 -3.10 -9.87
C ARG A 620 -11.73 -3.88 -10.06
N GLY A 621 -12.89 -3.22 -9.98
CA GLY A 621 -14.19 -3.89 -9.99
C GLY A 621 -14.54 -4.42 -8.60
N GLY A 622 -15.83 -4.47 -8.23
CA GLY A 622 -16.24 -5.05 -6.95
C GLY A 622 -17.72 -5.43 -6.88
N ILE A 623 -18.03 -6.44 -6.06
CA ILE A 623 -19.33 -7.10 -5.97
C ILE A 623 -19.97 -6.78 -4.62
N LEU A 624 -21.23 -6.33 -4.65
CA LEU A 624 -22.03 -6.09 -3.45
C LEU A 624 -23.40 -6.75 -3.60
N ASN A 625 -23.83 -7.51 -2.59
CA ASN A 625 -25.22 -7.93 -2.45
C ASN A 625 -25.89 -7.00 -1.42
N ILE A 626 -27.03 -6.42 -1.78
CA ILE A 626 -27.62 -5.29 -1.07
C ILE A 626 -29.06 -5.63 -0.72
N HIS A 627 -29.47 -5.42 0.53
CA HIS A 627 -30.87 -5.49 0.94
C HIS A 627 -31.31 -4.14 1.56
N LEU A 628 -32.38 -3.55 1.03
CA LEU A 628 -33.02 -2.35 1.58
C LEU A 628 -34.20 -2.71 2.49
N ASP A 629 -34.04 -2.51 3.79
CA ASP A 629 -35.15 -2.52 4.74
C ASP A 629 -35.82 -1.13 4.72
N GLU A 630 -36.87 -0.99 3.91
CA GLU A 630 -37.64 0.25 3.79
C GLU A 630 -38.44 0.58 5.07
N GLN A 631 -38.73 -0.39 5.93
CA GLN A 631 -39.51 -0.16 7.16
C GLN A 631 -38.63 0.50 8.24
N ASN A 632 -37.41 -0.02 8.42
CA ASN A 632 -36.46 0.48 9.41
C ASN A 632 -35.48 1.53 8.83
N GLN A 633 -35.56 1.83 7.53
CA GLN A 633 -34.65 2.72 6.81
C GLN A 633 -33.17 2.28 6.97
N ARG A 634 -32.92 0.99 6.72
CA ARG A 634 -31.59 0.35 6.80
C ARG A 634 -31.19 -0.26 5.47
N VAL A 635 -29.89 -0.31 5.22
CA VAL A 635 -29.29 -1.00 4.07
C VAL A 635 -28.26 -1.98 4.60
N LEU A 636 -28.51 -3.27 4.34
CA LEU A 636 -27.57 -4.35 4.61
C LEU A 636 -26.68 -4.52 3.38
N LEU A 637 -25.39 -4.21 3.53
CA LEU A 637 -24.38 -4.40 2.49
C LEU A 637 -23.61 -5.69 2.79
N ARG A 638 -23.68 -6.65 1.88
CA ARG A 638 -22.95 -7.92 1.95
C ARG A 638 -21.86 -7.96 0.89
N GLY A 639 -20.67 -8.41 1.30
CA GLY A 639 -19.55 -8.64 0.38
C GLY A 639 -18.67 -9.79 0.87
N LYS A 640 -17.85 -10.31 -0.04
CA LYS A 640 -16.73 -11.22 0.28
C LYS A 640 -15.45 -10.42 0.43
N ALA A 641 -14.42 -11.05 0.99
CA ALA A 641 -13.06 -10.52 1.04
C ALA A 641 -12.03 -11.63 0.88
N VAL A 642 -10.81 -11.23 0.52
CA VAL A 642 -9.66 -12.11 0.29
C VAL A 642 -8.40 -11.50 0.91
N THR A 643 -7.74 -12.18 1.85
CA THR A 643 -6.37 -11.81 2.25
C THR A 643 -5.41 -11.96 1.08
N VAL A 644 -4.66 -10.90 0.79
CA VAL A 644 -3.66 -10.84 -0.29
C VAL A 644 -2.24 -10.85 0.28
N MET A 645 -1.99 -10.23 1.43
CA MET A 645 -0.67 -10.21 2.09
C MET A 645 -0.77 -10.39 3.59
N GLU A 646 0.25 -11.03 4.15
CA GLU A 646 0.45 -11.29 5.58
C GLU A 646 1.87 -10.89 5.97
N GLY A 647 2.09 -10.51 7.23
CA GLY A 647 3.40 -10.08 7.69
C GLY A 647 3.36 -9.34 9.03
N CYS A 648 4.45 -8.66 9.34
CA CYS A 648 4.56 -7.83 10.55
C CYS A 648 5.26 -6.50 10.25
N VAL A 649 4.87 -5.47 11.02
CA VAL A 649 5.57 -4.19 11.09
C VAL A 649 6.66 -4.32 12.16
N LEU A 650 7.90 -3.93 11.84
CA LEU A 650 9.10 -4.22 12.63
C LEU A 650 9.54 -3.07 13.55
N VAL A 651 8.66 -2.08 13.82
CA VAL A 651 9.03 -0.74 14.33
C VAL A 651 8.54 -0.41 15.74
#